data_AF-A0A3C0PEM3-F1
#
_entry.id   AF-A0A3C0PEM3-F1
#
_cell.length_a   1.000
_cell.length_b   1.000
_cell.length_c   1.000
_cell.angle_alpha   90.00
_cell.angle_beta   90.00
_cell.angle_gamma   90.00
#
_symmetry.space_group_name_H-M   'P 1'
#
loop_
_entity.id
_entity.type
_entity.pdbx_description
1 polymer ?
#
loop_
_entity_poly.entity_id
_entity_poly.type
_entity_poly.pdbx_seq_one_letter_code
_entity_poly.pdbx_strand_id
1 'polypeptide(L)'
;MNIFKNSVKSFRKQVLRPSRLLRTAIFVFLFNITAISAASWTYLDSVHINSGNPVFPFPQFLPYQNSSGTLGNLATHSGIGVTHAEMEQTIRDAYRIAMNRASKPGGGVGGTDYIYFNSDCNCTEGDGYGMLAAVAMADKKTFDGMWLWVHDNFMHNVQRYSDCQINGSNYLYGHLPGVYHNITDKSAADGDVDIGFALLCAYYQWGEFMGSNDACGNPISYKKEALAYLQAFTDTIPFSLNNGASYICGDIGLDGYTKGGDTWTELTDWASNTAQSGFLKPPNFGGPQTEYIDYAAPSYYHEFAGLLSKENPSLYAWNISQFQRCEASTDWLMGKLFAQSSSTIPFAGRVSLSNDTTPSFTNVMAAEDMRLAWRTIINYIWHGNPTTTWNPSTHRISAATTNTFERDIGQRYAKFLWDTRQSPWNNSGVDVTNVASYYKFWGPSVLWTNWTLNGTDGNFFWLNWIQGTGSPSAVISQDFNLMAEMYRQCETIWDSQENGDGYLTSLPKYFHEWFRLLGLLMLSGNYHAPSLFTPAANMKVYMAINKTFGYNGDSVTYTIDYRNYGSVDAQNVVIVDTLHADFIYLSSTGGGVYNSADHTVTWNIGTVTGFKTTTGISPTKGQVKLYVKMGIPTQTQYRNKATITCSNGTGWTSNEYP
;
A
#
# COMPACT_ATOMS: atom_id res chain seq x y z
N MET A 1 -12.98 44.18 44.92
CA MET A 1 -13.39 45.60 45.10
C MET A 1 -14.07 46.03 43.80
N ASN A 2 -15.41 45.95 43.78
CA ASN A 2 -16.41 46.82 43.12
C ASN A 2 -16.00 47.68 41.89
N ILE A 3 -16.75 47.90 40.78
CA ILE A 3 -18.07 47.58 40.16
C ILE A 3 -17.92 48.04 38.66
N PHE A 4 -18.53 47.48 37.60
CA PHE A 4 -19.78 47.91 36.90
C PHE A 4 -19.83 47.22 35.51
N LYS A 5 -20.85 46.36 35.24
CA LYS A 5 -22.12 46.59 34.50
C LYS A 5 -21.90 46.69 32.96
N ASN A 6 -22.67 46.05 32.07
CA ASN A 6 -24.10 45.72 32.00
C ASN A 6 -24.28 44.46 31.13
N SER A 7 -25.06 43.45 31.53
CA SER A 7 -26.54 43.31 31.55
C SER A 7 -27.06 42.64 30.24
N VAL A 8 -27.45 41.35 30.25
CA VAL A 8 -28.72 40.75 30.76
C VAL A 8 -29.82 40.85 29.67
N LYS A 9 -30.50 39.79 29.20
CA LYS A 9 -31.45 38.87 29.88
C LYS A 9 -31.84 37.80 28.81
N SER A 10 -31.86 36.47 29.02
CA SER A 10 -32.75 35.66 29.91
C SER A 10 -33.87 34.98 29.12
N PHE A 11 -34.41 33.77 29.38
CA PHE A 11 -34.21 32.63 30.31
C PHE A 11 -35.08 31.49 29.67
N ARG A 12 -34.67 30.20 29.65
CA ARG A 12 -35.06 29.09 30.58
C ARG A 12 -36.58 28.91 30.77
N LYS A 13 -37.19 27.71 30.94
CA LYS A 13 -36.76 26.31 31.18
C LYS A 13 -38.04 25.44 31.28
N GLN A 14 -37.89 24.13 31.03
CA GLN A 14 -38.50 22.98 31.75
C GLN A 14 -40.05 22.80 31.76
N VAL A 15 -40.70 21.63 31.88
CA VAL A 15 -40.42 20.17 31.95
C VAL A 15 -41.82 19.47 32.06
N LEU A 16 -41.89 18.15 31.80
CA LEU A 16 -42.95 17.15 32.15
C LEU A 16 -44.18 16.94 31.23
N ARG A 17 -44.32 15.69 30.74
CA ARG A 17 -45.56 14.96 30.37
C ARG A 17 -46.05 14.15 31.61
N PRO A 18 -47.20 13.41 31.66
CA PRO A 18 -48.17 12.98 30.61
C PRO A 18 -49.69 12.96 31.02
N SER A 19 -50.62 12.70 30.09
CA SER A 19 -51.74 11.73 30.29
C SER A 19 -52.71 11.54 29.08
N ARG A 20 -53.16 10.29 29.00
CA ARG A 20 -54.08 9.48 28.16
C ARG A 20 -55.38 10.05 27.51
N LEU A 21 -55.69 9.39 26.37
CA LEU A 21 -56.99 8.85 25.84
C LEU A 21 -58.06 9.81 25.24
N LEU A 22 -58.41 9.66 23.95
CA LEU A 22 -59.57 8.88 23.44
C LEU A 22 -59.78 9.00 21.88
N ARG A 23 -59.91 7.85 21.20
CA ARG A 23 -60.76 7.44 20.02
C ARG A 23 -60.87 8.33 18.76
N THR A 24 -61.19 7.89 17.54
CA THR A 24 -61.17 6.64 16.72
C THR A 24 -61.75 7.11 15.37
N ALA A 25 -61.06 6.91 14.24
CA ALA A 25 -61.71 6.74 12.93
C ALA A 25 -60.77 6.03 11.95
N ILE A 26 -61.27 4.91 11.45
CA ILE A 26 -60.63 3.95 10.56
C ILE A 26 -60.73 4.46 9.12
N PHE A 27 -59.62 4.51 8.40
CA PHE A 27 -59.61 4.41 6.94
C PHE A 27 -58.52 3.41 6.54
N VAL A 28 -58.97 2.24 6.08
CA VAL A 28 -58.15 1.21 5.45
C VAL A 28 -57.88 1.67 4.02
N PHE A 29 -56.63 2.05 3.73
CA PHE A 29 -56.13 2.08 2.36
C PHE A 29 -55.21 0.87 2.17
N LEU A 30 -55.67 -0.09 1.38
CA LEU A 30 -54.87 -1.17 0.84
C LEU A 30 -53.85 -0.58 -0.15
N PHE A 31 -52.64 -0.29 0.31
CA PHE A 31 -51.49 -0.21 -0.56
C PHE A 31 -50.90 -1.61 -0.68
N ASN A 32 -51.04 -2.22 -1.85
CA ASN A 32 -50.16 -3.30 -2.27
C ASN A 32 -48.76 -2.69 -2.46
N ILE A 33 -47.99 -2.64 -1.37
CA ILE A 33 -46.55 -2.44 -1.46
C ILE A 33 -46.00 -3.78 -1.94
N THR A 34 -45.71 -3.89 -3.24
CA THR A 34 -44.65 -4.78 -3.67
C THR A 34 -43.39 -4.30 -2.95
N ALA A 35 -43.03 -4.95 -1.85
CA ALA A 35 -41.75 -4.79 -1.22
C ALA A 35 -40.72 -5.31 -2.22
N ILE A 36 -40.23 -4.42 -3.08
CA ILE A 36 -38.92 -4.59 -3.68
C ILE A 36 -38.00 -4.57 -2.47
N SER A 37 -37.49 -5.74 -2.07
CA SER A 37 -36.40 -5.79 -1.11
C SER A 37 -35.26 -4.99 -1.73
N ALA A 38 -35.03 -3.76 -1.26
CA ALA A 38 -33.74 -3.15 -1.43
C ALA A 38 -32.75 -4.14 -0.83
N ALA A 39 -31.91 -4.75 -1.66
CA ALA A 39 -30.87 -5.65 -1.16
C ALA A 39 -30.05 -4.83 -0.17
N SER A 40 -30.16 -5.15 1.13
CA SER A 40 -29.38 -4.48 2.15
C SER A 40 -27.95 -4.97 1.99
N TRP A 41 -27.04 -4.05 1.67
CA TRP A 41 -25.62 -4.37 1.58
C TRP A 41 -25.14 -4.88 2.94
N THR A 42 -24.38 -5.97 2.94
CA THR A 42 -23.86 -6.58 4.17
C THR A 42 -22.36 -6.38 4.24
N TYR A 43 -21.82 -5.90 5.35
CA TYR A 43 -20.38 -5.81 5.56
C TYR A 43 -19.69 -7.17 5.46
N LEU A 44 -18.38 -7.18 5.18
CA LEU A 44 -17.60 -8.42 5.22
C LEU A 44 -17.57 -9.02 6.63
N ASP A 45 -17.89 -10.32 6.74
CA ASP A 45 -17.85 -11.03 8.02
C ASP A 45 -16.42 -11.23 8.54
N SER A 46 -15.46 -11.42 7.63
CA SER A 46 -14.05 -11.65 7.96
C SER A 46 -13.15 -11.45 6.73
N VAL A 47 -11.88 -11.11 6.99
CA VAL A 47 -10.79 -11.17 6.00
C VAL A 47 -10.16 -12.57 5.95
N HIS A 48 -9.52 -12.91 4.84
CA HIS A 48 -8.93 -14.22 4.55
C HIS A 48 -7.46 -14.10 4.13
N ILE A 49 -6.65 -13.46 4.97
CA ILE A 49 -5.20 -13.28 4.77
C ILE A 49 -4.52 -14.61 4.42
N ASN A 50 -3.67 -14.60 3.39
CA ASN A 50 -3.02 -15.77 2.79
C ASN A 50 -3.95 -16.82 2.16
N SER A 51 -5.17 -16.45 1.79
CA SER A 51 -6.05 -17.37 1.06
C SER A 51 -5.57 -17.61 -0.39
N GLY A 52 -5.95 -18.75 -0.95
CA GLY A 52 -5.66 -19.07 -2.35
C GLY A 52 -4.27 -19.63 -2.64
N ASN A 53 -3.56 -20.19 -1.65
CA ASN A 53 -2.19 -20.74 -1.81
C ASN A 53 -1.21 -19.72 -2.39
N PRO A 54 -1.09 -18.54 -1.77
CA PRO A 54 -0.23 -17.48 -2.30
C PRO A 54 1.21 -17.94 -2.52
N VAL A 55 1.79 -17.47 -3.62
CA VAL A 55 3.21 -17.61 -3.92
C VAL A 55 4.06 -16.78 -2.95
N PHE A 56 3.60 -15.58 -2.58
CA PHE A 56 4.31 -14.65 -1.71
C PHE A 56 3.45 -14.21 -0.50
N PRO A 57 3.25 -15.08 0.51
CA PRO A 57 2.32 -14.85 1.62
C PRO A 57 2.79 -13.76 2.60
N PHE A 58 1.85 -13.15 3.33
CA PHE A 58 2.15 -12.32 4.49
C PHE A 58 2.38 -13.17 5.77
N PRO A 59 3.35 -12.85 6.65
CA PRO A 59 4.40 -11.85 6.50
C PRO A 59 5.62 -12.41 5.76
N GLN A 60 6.36 -11.51 5.14
CA GLN A 60 7.64 -11.75 4.47
C GLN A 60 8.82 -11.38 5.36
N PHE A 61 8.79 -10.18 5.96
CA PHE A 61 9.88 -9.66 6.81
C PHE A 61 11.26 -9.74 6.12
N LEU A 62 11.29 -9.47 4.82
CA LEU A 62 12.51 -9.55 4.00
C LEU A 62 13.15 -8.17 3.86
N PRO A 63 14.50 -8.08 3.80
CA PRO A 63 15.16 -6.86 3.36
C PRO A 63 14.75 -6.53 1.92
N TYR A 64 14.84 -5.26 1.53
CA TYR A 64 14.68 -4.87 0.12
C TYR A 64 16.01 -5.04 -0.59
N GLN A 65 16.02 -5.80 -1.69
CA GLN A 65 17.22 -6.07 -2.48
C GLN A 65 17.00 -5.52 -3.89
N ASN A 66 17.95 -4.74 -4.37
CA ASN A 66 17.92 -4.16 -5.71
C ASN A 66 19.33 -4.06 -6.32
N SER A 67 19.42 -3.53 -7.54
CA SER A 67 20.68 -3.40 -8.28
C SER A 67 21.73 -2.53 -7.58
N SER A 68 21.32 -1.66 -6.66
CA SER A 68 22.18 -0.74 -5.90
C SER A 68 22.56 -1.27 -4.52
N GLY A 69 21.98 -2.37 -4.05
CA GLY A 69 22.34 -3.04 -2.81
C GLY A 69 21.15 -3.58 -2.01
N THR A 70 21.37 -3.76 -0.71
CA THR A 70 20.37 -4.25 0.24
C THR A 70 20.00 -3.15 1.23
N LEU A 71 18.72 -2.89 1.39
CA LEU A 71 18.17 -1.97 2.38
C LEU A 71 17.49 -2.77 3.50
N GLY A 72 17.96 -2.55 4.74
CA GLY A 72 17.32 -3.08 5.93
C GLY A 72 16.02 -2.37 6.26
N ASN A 73 15.24 -2.99 7.15
CA ASN A 73 13.98 -2.51 7.70
C ASN A 73 13.81 -2.99 9.15
N LEU A 74 12.69 -2.67 9.81
CA LEU A 74 12.44 -3.05 11.21
C LEU A 74 12.40 -4.56 11.43
N ALA A 75 12.07 -5.37 10.43
CA ALA A 75 12.11 -6.81 10.61
C ALA A 75 13.54 -7.39 10.55
N THR A 76 14.47 -6.68 9.91
CA THR A 76 15.91 -7.01 9.97
C THR A 76 16.61 -6.39 11.19
N HIS A 77 16.09 -5.27 11.68
CA HIS A 77 16.64 -4.48 12.78
C HIS A 77 15.51 -3.90 13.63
N SER A 78 14.96 -4.71 14.54
CA SER A 78 13.79 -4.29 15.32
C SER A 78 14.09 -3.08 16.19
N GLY A 79 13.15 -2.13 16.21
CA GLY A 79 13.14 -1.03 17.16
C GLY A 79 12.81 -1.52 18.58
N ILE A 80 13.14 -0.69 19.59
CA ILE A 80 12.75 -0.97 20.98
C ILE A 80 11.21 -1.02 21.08
N GLY A 81 10.63 -2.06 21.69
CA GLY A 81 9.17 -2.19 21.83
C GLY A 81 8.43 -2.34 20.50
N VAL A 82 9.10 -2.84 19.45
CA VAL A 82 8.48 -3.22 18.18
C VAL A 82 8.92 -4.66 17.88
N THR A 83 8.25 -5.63 18.51
CA THR A 83 8.57 -7.05 18.28
C THR A 83 7.94 -7.54 16.97
N HIS A 84 8.48 -8.61 16.40
CA HIS A 84 7.92 -9.17 15.16
C HIS A 84 6.54 -9.79 15.33
N ALA A 85 6.23 -10.31 16.51
CA ALA A 85 4.89 -10.80 16.83
C ALA A 85 3.87 -9.65 16.82
N GLU A 86 4.21 -8.53 17.47
CA GLU A 86 3.40 -7.31 17.43
C GLU A 86 3.33 -6.74 16.01
N MET A 87 4.45 -6.67 15.28
CA MET A 87 4.43 -6.18 13.91
C MET A 87 3.48 -6.98 13.01
N GLU A 88 3.52 -8.32 13.11
CA GLU A 88 2.59 -9.16 12.36
C GLU A 88 1.14 -8.89 12.77
N GLN A 89 0.85 -8.87 14.07
CA GLN A 89 -0.51 -8.69 14.59
C GLN A 89 -1.08 -7.32 14.22
N THR A 90 -0.32 -6.24 14.42
CA THR A 90 -0.71 -4.87 14.10
C THR A 90 -1.02 -4.71 12.62
N ILE A 91 -0.24 -5.33 11.72
CA ILE A 91 -0.52 -5.29 10.27
C ILE A 91 -1.81 -6.06 9.93
N ARG A 92 -2.04 -7.24 10.53
CA ARG A 92 -3.29 -8.01 10.33
C ARG A 92 -4.50 -7.22 10.76
N ASP A 93 -4.40 -6.55 11.90
CA ASP A 93 -5.47 -5.73 12.47
C ASP A 93 -5.73 -4.49 11.62
N ALA A 94 -4.67 -3.80 11.17
CA ALA A 94 -4.80 -2.66 10.26
C ALA A 94 -5.50 -3.06 8.94
N TYR A 95 -5.16 -4.20 8.34
CA TYR A 95 -5.86 -4.71 7.16
C TYR A 95 -7.33 -5.03 7.45
N ARG A 96 -7.62 -5.71 8.57
CA ARG A 96 -9.00 -5.99 8.97
C ARG A 96 -9.81 -4.71 9.14
N ILE A 97 -9.23 -3.70 9.80
CA ILE A 97 -9.83 -2.38 10.00
C ILE A 97 -10.08 -1.70 8.65
N ALA A 98 -9.12 -1.71 7.73
CA ALA A 98 -9.28 -1.17 6.37
C ALA A 98 -10.47 -1.84 5.65
N MET A 99 -10.60 -3.17 5.77
CA MET A 99 -11.66 -3.93 5.12
C MET A 99 -13.05 -3.79 5.77
N ASN A 100 -13.19 -3.08 6.90
CA ASN A 100 -14.50 -2.71 7.43
C ASN A 100 -15.28 -1.78 6.47
N ARG A 101 -14.59 -1.13 5.52
CA ARG A 101 -15.23 -0.36 4.44
C ARG A 101 -15.76 -1.22 3.29
N ALA A 102 -15.39 -2.48 3.22
CA ALA A 102 -15.84 -3.38 2.18
C ALA A 102 -17.20 -4.01 2.54
N SER A 103 -18.05 -4.15 1.53
CA SER A 103 -19.41 -4.65 1.67
C SER A 103 -19.77 -5.55 0.50
N LYS A 104 -20.73 -6.43 0.71
CA LYS A 104 -21.32 -7.29 -0.31
C LYS A 104 -22.61 -6.64 -0.80
N PRO A 105 -22.64 -6.12 -2.04
CA PRO A 105 -23.83 -5.52 -2.63
C PRO A 105 -24.88 -6.56 -3.04
N GLY A 106 -24.54 -7.85 -2.99
CA GLY A 106 -25.34 -8.97 -3.49
C GLY A 106 -24.97 -9.34 -4.93
N GLY A 107 -25.22 -10.60 -5.30
CA GLY A 107 -24.75 -11.16 -6.58
C GLY A 107 -23.29 -11.63 -6.54
N GLY A 108 -22.77 -12.02 -7.70
CA GLY A 108 -21.42 -12.57 -7.84
C GLY A 108 -21.28 -13.37 -9.12
N VAL A 109 -20.08 -13.89 -9.37
CA VAL A 109 -19.74 -14.69 -10.56
C VAL A 109 -19.06 -15.98 -10.14
N GLY A 110 -19.46 -17.11 -10.73
CA GLY A 110 -18.77 -18.39 -10.53
C GLY A 110 -18.71 -18.87 -9.07
N GLY A 111 -19.68 -18.47 -8.23
CA GLY A 111 -19.73 -18.79 -6.79
C GLY A 111 -18.92 -17.84 -5.90
N THR A 112 -18.30 -16.81 -6.46
CA THR A 112 -17.64 -15.73 -5.72
C THR A 112 -18.57 -14.54 -5.60
N ASP A 113 -18.88 -14.12 -4.37
CA ASP A 113 -19.67 -12.93 -4.10
C ASP A 113 -18.95 -11.66 -4.61
N TYR A 114 -19.72 -10.69 -5.11
CA TYR A 114 -19.18 -9.35 -5.30
C TYR A 114 -18.78 -8.71 -3.97
N ILE A 115 -17.71 -7.95 -3.99
CA ILE A 115 -17.26 -7.12 -2.87
C ILE A 115 -17.01 -5.72 -3.41
N TYR A 116 -17.65 -4.72 -2.82
CA TYR A 116 -17.41 -3.32 -3.14
C TYR A 116 -16.68 -2.65 -1.98
N PHE A 117 -15.60 -1.95 -2.29
CA PHE A 117 -14.87 -1.13 -1.34
C PHE A 117 -15.46 0.28 -1.32
N ASN A 118 -16.15 0.64 -0.25
CA ASN A 118 -16.77 1.96 -0.19
C ASN A 118 -15.71 3.04 0.08
N SER A 119 -15.47 3.97 -0.84
CA SER A 119 -14.60 5.13 -0.58
C SER A 119 -15.35 6.39 -0.12
N ASP A 120 -16.57 6.69 -0.57
CA ASP A 120 -17.33 7.93 -0.25
C ASP A 120 -16.54 9.26 -0.46
N CYS A 121 -16.50 9.87 -1.65
CA CYS A 121 -17.24 9.53 -2.87
C CYS A 121 -16.67 8.31 -3.59
N ASN A 122 -17.53 7.64 -4.38
CA ASN A 122 -17.14 6.49 -5.20
C ASN A 122 -16.14 6.96 -6.28
N CYS A 123 -14.91 6.44 -6.25
CA CYS A 123 -13.84 6.74 -7.20
C CYS A 123 -12.89 5.54 -7.35
N THR A 124 -12.24 5.44 -8.51
CA THR A 124 -11.33 4.32 -8.83
C THR A 124 -10.10 4.27 -7.92
N GLU A 125 -9.69 5.37 -7.31
CA GLU A 125 -8.65 5.40 -6.27
C GLU A 125 -9.02 4.48 -5.09
N GLY A 126 -10.27 4.55 -4.63
CA GLY A 126 -10.77 3.70 -3.55
C GLY A 126 -10.72 2.22 -3.90
N ASP A 127 -11.17 1.87 -5.10
CA ASP A 127 -11.11 0.50 -5.62
C ASP A 127 -9.66 0.01 -5.73
N GLY A 128 -8.78 0.83 -6.31
CA GLY A 128 -7.36 0.56 -6.43
C GLY A 128 -6.70 0.29 -5.09
N TYR A 129 -6.87 1.19 -4.10
CA TYR A 129 -6.31 1.02 -2.76
C TYR A 129 -6.88 -0.20 -2.02
N GLY A 130 -8.18 -0.50 -2.17
CA GLY A 130 -8.79 -1.70 -1.62
C GLY A 130 -8.17 -2.99 -2.20
N MET A 131 -7.98 -3.02 -3.53
CA MET A 131 -7.36 -4.14 -4.23
C MET A 131 -5.86 -4.29 -3.89
N LEU A 132 -5.12 -3.19 -3.78
CA LEU A 132 -3.73 -3.19 -3.34
C LEU A 132 -3.59 -3.73 -1.91
N ALA A 133 -4.46 -3.32 -1.00
CA ALA A 133 -4.49 -3.86 0.37
C ALA A 133 -4.76 -5.36 0.37
N ALA A 134 -5.74 -5.84 -0.42
CA ALA A 134 -6.08 -7.26 -0.50
C ALA A 134 -4.92 -8.11 -1.06
N VAL A 135 -4.27 -7.65 -2.13
CA VAL A 135 -3.17 -8.42 -2.75
C VAL A 135 -1.90 -8.39 -1.89
N ALA A 136 -1.59 -7.26 -1.24
CA ALA A 136 -0.46 -7.16 -0.30
C ALA A 136 -0.60 -8.09 0.91
N MET A 137 -1.85 -8.31 1.35
CA MET A 137 -2.19 -9.23 2.43
C MET A 137 -2.51 -10.65 1.94
N ALA A 138 -2.31 -10.92 0.64
CA ALA A 138 -2.58 -12.20 0.01
C ALA A 138 -3.99 -12.74 0.30
N ASP A 139 -4.99 -11.86 0.37
CA ASP A 139 -6.39 -12.22 0.58
C ASP A 139 -7.12 -12.37 -0.77
N LYS A 140 -6.97 -13.57 -1.35
CA LYS A 140 -7.56 -13.91 -2.66
C LYS A 140 -9.07 -13.72 -2.68
N LYS A 141 -9.78 -14.11 -1.62
CA LYS A 141 -11.24 -14.05 -1.60
C LYS A 141 -11.75 -12.62 -1.64
N THR A 142 -11.12 -11.74 -0.86
CA THR A 142 -11.46 -10.31 -0.88
C THR A 142 -11.08 -9.68 -2.22
N PHE A 143 -9.87 -9.97 -2.73
CA PHE A 143 -9.41 -9.49 -4.04
C PHE A 143 -10.34 -9.91 -5.18
N ASP A 144 -10.71 -11.19 -5.26
CA ASP A 144 -11.57 -11.71 -6.33
C ASP A 144 -12.93 -11.02 -6.35
N GLY A 145 -13.56 -10.85 -5.18
CA GLY A 145 -14.84 -10.16 -5.08
C GLY A 145 -14.75 -8.70 -5.52
N MET A 146 -13.65 -8.00 -5.17
CA MET A 146 -13.40 -6.62 -5.58
C MET A 146 -13.14 -6.50 -7.08
N TRP A 147 -12.27 -7.36 -7.64
CA TRP A 147 -12.01 -7.36 -9.07
C TRP A 147 -13.28 -7.66 -9.87
N LEU A 148 -14.05 -8.67 -9.48
CA LEU A 148 -15.31 -9.00 -10.16
C LEU A 148 -16.29 -7.83 -10.12
N TRP A 149 -16.36 -7.09 -9.01
CA TRP A 149 -17.19 -5.90 -8.91
C TRP A 149 -16.72 -4.79 -9.86
N VAL A 150 -15.43 -4.42 -9.81
CA VAL A 150 -14.83 -3.38 -10.67
C VAL A 150 -15.00 -3.75 -12.14
N HIS A 151 -14.69 -4.99 -12.51
CA HIS A 151 -14.80 -5.47 -13.87
C HIS A 151 -16.24 -5.40 -14.38
N ASP A 152 -17.21 -5.95 -13.65
CA ASP A 152 -18.57 -6.05 -14.17
C ASP A 152 -19.36 -4.75 -14.09
N ASN A 153 -18.98 -3.82 -13.21
CA ASN A 153 -19.73 -2.58 -13.00
C ASN A 153 -19.00 -1.37 -13.58
N PHE A 154 -17.68 -1.24 -13.43
CA PHE A 154 -16.98 0.01 -13.76
C PHE A 154 -16.20 -0.05 -15.07
N MET A 155 -15.71 -1.22 -15.50
CA MET A 155 -14.97 -1.29 -16.77
C MET A 155 -15.85 -0.95 -17.97
N HIS A 156 -15.34 -0.09 -18.86
CA HIS A 156 -16.01 0.31 -20.09
C HIS A 156 -15.56 -0.53 -21.29
N ASN A 157 -16.47 -0.80 -22.24
CA ASN A 157 -16.18 -1.52 -23.48
C ASN A 157 -15.55 -2.91 -23.25
N VAL A 158 -15.82 -3.52 -22.08
CA VAL A 158 -15.40 -4.88 -21.73
C VAL A 158 -16.65 -5.74 -21.57
N GLN A 159 -16.56 -7.00 -22.00
CA GLN A 159 -17.62 -7.98 -21.82
C GLN A 159 -17.67 -8.44 -20.37
N ARG A 160 -18.78 -8.17 -19.68
CA ARG A 160 -19.02 -8.52 -18.28
C ARG A 160 -18.98 -10.03 -18.08
N TYR A 161 -18.43 -10.45 -16.94
CA TYR A 161 -18.37 -11.85 -16.58
C TYR A 161 -19.72 -12.41 -16.15
N SER A 162 -20.62 -11.61 -15.59
CA SER A 162 -21.90 -12.10 -15.05
C SER A 162 -22.96 -12.42 -16.10
N ASP A 163 -22.94 -11.79 -17.27
CA ASP A 163 -24.03 -11.92 -18.26
C ASP A 163 -23.59 -11.80 -19.73
N CYS A 164 -22.28 -11.74 -20.00
CA CYS A 164 -21.71 -11.61 -21.34
C CYS A 164 -22.14 -10.34 -22.09
N GLN A 165 -22.71 -9.35 -21.40
CA GLN A 165 -23.04 -8.07 -22.01
C GLN A 165 -21.83 -7.14 -21.96
N ILE A 166 -21.69 -6.29 -22.97
CA ILE A 166 -20.65 -5.24 -22.96
C ILE A 166 -21.13 -4.08 -22.09
N ASN A 167 -20.36 -3.74 -21.08
CA ASN A 167 -20.66 -2.59 -20.24
C ASN A 167 -20.24 -1.28 -20.94
N GLY A 168 -21.06 -0.24 -20.80
CA GLY A 168 -20.71 1.10 -21.29
C GLY A 168 -20.35 1.17 -22.78
N SER A 169 -21.02 0.41 -23.66
CA SER A 169 -20.69 0.31 -25.10
C SER A 169 -20.70 1.63 -25.90
N ASN A 170 -21.23 2.70 -25.29
CA ASN A 170 -21.27 4.04 -25.86
C ASN A 170 -20.12 4.92 -25.33
N TYR A 171 -19.23 4.37 -24.49
CA TYR A 171 -18.06 5.08 -23.99
C TYR A 171 -17.03 5.25 -25.09
N LEU A 172 -16.59 6.48 -25.27
CA LEU A 172 -15.87 6.87 -26.47
C LEU A 172 -14.34 6.84 -26.29
N TYR A 173 -13.84 6.74 -25.05
CA TYR A 173 -12.48 7.16 -24.72
C TYR A 173 -11.50 6.06 -24.30
N GLY A 174 -11.96 4.81 -24.12
CA GLY A 174 -11.05 3.71 -23.78
C GLY A 174 -11.72 2.47 -23.21
N HIS A 175 -10.91 1.70 -22.47
CA HIS A 175 -11.30 0.47 -21.77
C HIS A 175 -11.01 0.55 -20.26
N LEU A 176 -10.73 1.74 -19.72
CA LEU A 176 -10.47 1.98 -18.30
C LEU A 176 -11.79 2.13 -17.50
N PRO A 177 -11.77 1.98 -16.18
CA PRO A 177 -12.97 2.03 -15.36
C PRO A 177 -13.54 3.45 -15.20
N GLY A 178 -14.87 3.53 -15.06
CA GLY A 178 -15.62 4.74 -14.79
C GLY A 178 -16.80 4.47 -13.85
N VAL A 179 -16.95 5.34 -12.85
CA VAL A 179 -17.79 5.10 -11.67
C VAL A 179 -19.22 5.64 -11.81
N TYR A 180 -19.43 6.62 -12.68
CA TYR A 180 -20.69 7.34 -12.88
C TYR A 180 -21.51 6.81 -14.07
N HIS A 181 -21.04 5.75 -14.75
CA HIS A 181 -21.73 5.02 -15.82
C HIS A 181 -22.35 5.91 -16.92
N ASN A 182 -21.75 7.07 -17.18
CA ASN A 182 -22.19 7.96 -18.25
C ASN A 182 -21.19 7.96 -19.41
N ILE A 183 -21.64 8.37 -20.60
CA ILE A 183 -20.84 8.33 -21.84
C ILE A 183 -19.61 9.25 -21.83
N THR A 184 -19.48 10.12 -20.81
CA THR A 184 -18.39 11.08 -20.63
C THR A 184 -17.62 10.84 -19.33
N ASP A 185 -17.75 9.66 -18.73
CA ASP A 185 -17.05 9.34 -17.49
C ASP A 185 -15.54 9.49 -17.67
N LYS A 186 -14.85 9.90 -16.61
CA LYS A 186 -13.41 10.13 -16.66
C LYS A 186 -12.74 9.27 -15.62
N SER A 187 -11.73 8.55 -16.06
CA SER A 187 -10.87 7.81 -15.15
C SER A 187 -9.91 8.77 -14.44
N ALA A 188 -9.48 8.38 -13.24
CA ALA A 188 -8.41 9.04 -12.50
C ALA A 188 -7.20 8.11 -12.56
N ALA A 189 -6.13 8.58 -13.21
CA ALA A 189 -5.03 7.71 -13.60
C ALA A 189 -4.34 7.01 -12.43
N ASP A 190 -4.32 7.62 -11.25
CA ASP A 190 -3.70 7.01 -10.08
C ASP A 190 -4.49 5.78 -9.60
N GLY A 191 -5.82 5.86 -9.53
CA GLY A 191 -6.68 4.70 -9.30
C GLY A 191 -6.56 3.63 -10.37
N ASP A 192 -6.48 4.03 -11.64
CA ASP A 192 -6.34 3.09 -12.76
C ASP A 192 -5.03 2.31 -12.67
N VAL A 193 -3.92 3.03 -12.46
CA VAL A 193 -2.57 2.47 -12.28
C VAL A 193 -2.52 1.51 -11.08
N ASP A 194 -3.21 1.84 -9.99
CA ASP A 194 -3.29 1.00 -8.80
C ASP A 194 -4.08 -0.29 -9.06
N ILE A 195 -5.20 -0.24 -9.80
CA ILE A 195 -5.96 -1.43 -10.24
C ILE A 195 -5.11 -2.32 -11.16
N GLY A 196 -4.44 -1.72 -12.16
CA GLY A 196 -3.56 -2.43 -13.08
C GLY A 196 -2.40 -3.13 -12.35
N PHE A 197 -1.81 -2.47 -11.35
CA PHE A 197 -0.77 -3.04 -10.51
C PHE A 197 -1.29 -4.17 -9.61
N ALA A 198 -2.47 -4.01 -9.03
CA ALA A 198 -3.10 -5.02 -8.21
C ALA A 198 -3.42 -6.31 -9.02
N LEU A 199 -3.85 -6.18 -10.28
CA LEU A 199 -4.04 -7.30 -11.21
C LEU A 199 -2.74 -8.04 -11.55
N LEU A 200 -1.66 -7.31 -11.82
CA LEU A 200 -0.33 -7.89 -12.01
C LEU A 200 0.10 -8.70 -10.77
N CYS A 201 -0.06 -8.10 -9.59
CA CYS A 201 0.25 -8.77 -8.33
C CYS A 201 -0.58 -10.04 -8.14
N ALA A 202 -1.88 -10.01 -8.45
CA ALA A 202 -2.76 -11.17 -8.35
C ALA A 202 -2.33 -12.31 -9.29
N TYR A 203 -1.95 -11.99 -10.53
CA TYR A 203 -1.39 -12.96 -11.46
C TYR A 203 -0.14 -13.65 -10.90
N TYR A 204 0.81 -12.89 -10.37
CA TYR A 204 2.01 -13.49 -9.78
C TYR A 204 1.75 -14.19 -8.45
N GLN A 205 0.73 -13.78 -7.70
CA GLN A 205 0.38 -14.35 -6.40
C GLN A 205 -0.33 -15.70 -6.52
N TRP A 206 -1.25 -15.84 -7.50
CA TRP A 206 -2.18 -16.98 -7.59
C TRP A 206 -2.15 -17.70 -8.94
N GLY A 207 -1.33 -17.24 -9.89
CA GLY A 207 -1.25 -17.81 -11.23
C GLY A 207 -2.27 -17.20 -12.19
N GLU A 208 -2.40 -17.81 -13.38
CA GLU A 208 -3.20 -17.24 -14.47
C GLU A 208 -4.70 -17.17 -14.17
N PHE A 209 -5.28 -18.21 -13.57
CA PHE A 209 -6.74 -18.36 -13.48
C PHE A 209 -7.26 -18.15 -12.07
N MET A 210 -8.41 -17.48 -11.96
CA MET A 210 -9.13 -17.28 -10.70
C MET A 210 -9.66 -18.59 -10.10
N GLY A 211 -9.89 -19.60 -10.94
CA GLY A 211 -10.48 -20.89 -10.56
C GLY A 211 -12.01 -20.95 -10.72
N SER A 212 -12.61 -19.92 -11.33
CA SER A 212 -14.02 -19.83 -11.69
C SER A 212 -14.18 -19.47 -13.17
N ASN A 213 -15.36 -19.76 -13.73
CA ASN A 213 -15.73 -19.38 -15.09
C ASN A 213 -16.69 -18.18 -15.07
N ASP A 214 -16.65 -17.39 -16.13
CA ASP A 214 -17.67 -16.40 -16.44
C ASP A 214 -18.98 -17.07 -16.88
N ALA A 215 -20.06 -16.29 -16.99
CA ALA A 215 -21.37 -16.73 -17.47
C ALA A 215 -21.36 -17.18 -18.94
N CYS A 216 -20.29 -16.88 -19.67
CA CYS A 216 -20.07 -17.25 -21.06
C CYS A 216 -19.38 -18.61 -21.19
N GLY A 217 -18.95 -19.20 -20.07
CA GLY A 217 -18.25 -20.48 -20.01
C GLY A 217 -16.72 -20.37 -20.16
N ASN A 218 -16.15 -19.17 -20.19
CA ASN A 218 -14.70 -18.98 -20.25
C ASN A 218 -14.09 -18.94 -18.84
N PRO A 219 -12.89 -19.51 -18.64
CA PRO A 219 -12.14 -19.31 -17.39
C PRO A 219 -11.77 -17.83 -17.18
N ILE A 220 -12.00 -17.32 -15.97
CA ILE A 220 -11.58 -15.96 -15.59
C ILE A 220 -10.07 -15.95 -15.34
N SER A 221 -9.33 -15.06 -16.01
CA SER A 221 -7.86 -15.06 -16.05
C SER A 221 -7.28 -13.72 -15.62
N TYR A 222 -6.58 -13.67 -14.47
CA TYR A 222 -5.87 -12.47 -14.02
C TYR A 222 -4.81 -12.02 -15.02
N LYS A 223 -4.11 -12.98 -15.64
CA LYS A 223 -3.06 -12.68 -16.63
C LYS A 223 -3.65 -11.98 -17.84
N LYS A 224 -4.74 -12.53 -18.39
CA LYS A 224 -5.42 -11.94 -19.55
C LYS A 224 -5.87 -10.52 -19.25
N GLU A 225 -6.48 -10.31 -18.09
CA GLU A 225 -6.95 -8.98 -17.68
C GLU A 225 -5.80 -8.01 -17.43
N ALA A 226 -4.74 -8.43 -16.73
CA ALA A 226 -3.55 -7.60 -16.54
C ALA A 226 -2.98 -7.15 -17.89
N LEU A 227 -2.80 -8.06 -18.85
CA LEU A 227 -2.31 -7.71 -20.20
C LEU A 227 -3.23 -6.74 -20.93
N ALA A 228 -4.55 -6.98 -20.91
CA ALA A 228 -5.52 -6.10 -21.54
C ALA A 228 -5.54 -4.70 -20.89
N TYR A 229 -5.42 -4.63 -19.56
CA TYR A 229 -5.36 -3.37 -18.80
C TYR A 229 -4.09 -2.58 -19.12
N LEU A 230 -2.94 -3.26 -19.21
CA LEU A 230 -1.68 -2.61 -19.60
C LEU A 230 -1.69 -2.06 -21.03
N GLN A 231 -2.39 -2.76 -21.93
CA GLN A 231 -2.67 -2.24 -23.26
C GLN A 231 -3.56 -1.01 -23.21
N ALA A 232 -4.62 -1.00 -22.40
CA ALA A 232 -5.53 0.14 -22.25
C ALA A 232 -4.81 1.43 -21.81
N PHE A 233 -3.75 1.33 -20.99
CA PHE A 233 -2.93 2.48 -20.60
C PHE A 233 -2.19 3.16 -21.77
N THR A 234 -1.80 2.40 -22.79
CA THR A 234 -0.74 2.82 -23.74
C THR A 234 -1.15 2.74 -25.21
N ASP A 235 -2.16 1.96 -25.56
CA ASP A 235 -2.59 1.76 -26.95
C ASP A 235 -3.20 3.05 -27.54
N THR A 236 -3.03 3.19 -28.86
CA THR A 236 -3.65 4.29 -29.61
C THR A 236 -4.95 3.81 -30.25
N ILE A 237 -6.06 4.41 -29.87
CA ILE A 237 -7.39 4.04 -30.38
C ILE A 237 -7.82 5.10 -31.40
N PRO A 238 -8.18 4.73 -32.64
CA PRO A 238 -8.72 5.67 -33.62
C PRO A 238 -9.96 6.38 -33.06
N PHE A 239 -9.99 7.71 -33.17
CA PHE A 239 -11.05 8.53 -32.61
C PHE A 239 -11.57 9.55 -33.61
N SER A 240 -12.89 9.76 -33.66
CA SER A 240 -13.50 10.79 -34.49
C SER A 240 -14.83 11.28 -33.89
N LEU A 241 -14.85 12.54 -33.44
CA LEU A 241 -16.06 13.29 -33.14
C LEU A 241 -15.97 14.63 -33.87
N ASN A 242 -16.96 14.94 -34.72
CA ASN A 242 -17.10 16.22 -35.43
C ASN A 242 -15.91 16.66 -36.32
N ASN A 243 -15.76 16.02 -37.49
CA ASN A 243 -14.96 16.47 -38.65
C ASN A 243 -13.41 16.45 -38.51
N GLY A 244 -12.86 15.42 -37.89
CA GLY A 244 -11.44 15.05 -38.05
C GLY A 244 -11.18 13.63 -37.58
N ALA A 245 -10.27 12.91 -38.24
CA ALA A 245 -9.77 11.64 -37.72
C ALA A 245 -8.54 11.91 -36.85
N SER A 246 -8.53 11.39 -35.63
CA SER A 246 -7.46 11.53 -34.62
C SER A 246 -7.26 10.19 -33.90
N TYR A 247 -6.48 10.18 -32.82
CA TYR A 247 -6.32 9.06 -31.90
C TYR A 247 -6.52 9.53 -30.46
N ILE A 248 -6.85 8.60 -29.58
CA ILE A 248 -6.74 8.78 -28.13
C ILE A 248 -5.73 7.75 -27.58
N CYS A 249 -5.23 8.02 -26.39
CA CYS A 249 -4.37 7.14 -25.61
C CYS A 249 -4.92 7.08 -24.17
N GLY A 250 -4.56 6.03 -23.43
CA GLY A 250 -4.92 5.90 -22.01
C GLY A 250 -4.13 6.88 -21.12
N ASP A 251 -3.76 6.44 -19.92
CA ASP A 251 -3.11 7.30 -18.94
C ASP A 251 -1.62 7.56 -19.20
N ILE A 252 -1.01 6.80 -20.12
CA ILE A 252 0.36 7.03 -20.55
C ILE A 252 0.32 7.86 -21.82
N GLY A 253 0.66 9.15 -21.68
CA GLY A 253 0.66 10.12 -22.77
C GLY A 253 1.61 9.76 -23.89
N LEU A 254 1.30 10.18 -25.13
CA LEU A 254 2.16 9.91 -26.28
C LEU A 254 3.45 10.74 -26.24
N ASP A 255 3.42 11.89 -25.57
CA ASP A 255 4.59 12.64 -25.11
C ASP A 255 5.47 11.85 -24.11
N GLY A 256 4.99 10.74 -23.56
CA GLY A 256 5.74 9.87 -22.66
C GLY A 256 5.66 10.27 -21.20
N TYR A 257 4.76 11.17 -20.82
CA TYR A 257 4.47 11.52 -19.43
C TYR A 257 3.16 10.85 -18.94
N THR A 258 2.98 10.74 -17.63
CA THR A 258 1.70 10.31 -17.05
C THR A 258 0.66 11.43 -17.21
N LYS A 259 -0.56 11.06 -17.63
CA LYS A 259 -1.73 11.94 -17.68
C LYS A 259 -2.56 11.80 -16.40
N GLY A 260 -3.40 12.77 -16.09
CA GLY A 260 -4.37 12.69 -14.99
C GLY A 260 -5.52 11.69 -15.21
N GLY A 261 -5.66 11.16 -16.43
CA GLY A 261 -6.66 10.19 -16.83
C GLY A 261 -6.73 10.04 -18.36
N ASP A 262 -7.55 9.13 -18.86
CA ASP A 262 -7.64 8.81 -20.29
C ASP A 262 -8.12 9.97 -21.17
N THR A 263 -8.99 10.82 -20.63
CA THR A 263 -9.53 12.02 -21.30
C THR A 263 -8.77 13.30 -20.98
N TRP A 264 -7.70 13.22 -20.18
CA TRP A 264 -6.84 14.37 -19.91
C TRP A 264 -5.94 14.65 -21.10
N THR A 265 -5.50 15.90 -21.22
CA THR A 265 -4.54 16.31 -22.26
C THR A 265 -3.13 15.84 -21.94
N GLU A 266 -2.24 15.91 -22.92
CA GLU A 266 -0.82 15.66 -22.70
C GLU A 266 -0.13 16.80 -21.93
N LEU A 267 0.96 16.48 -21.22
CA LEU A 267 1.75 17.46 -20.47
C LEU A 267 2.43 18.46 -21.42
N THR A 268 2.78 18.00 -22.63
CA THR A 268 3.33 18.85 -23.70
C THR A 268 2.51 18.79 -24.99
N ASP A 269 2.78 19.71 -25.91
CA ASP A 269 2.23 19.68 -27.27
C ASP A 269 3.04 18.82 -28.26
N TRP A 270 4.04 18.06 -27.77
CA TRP A 270 4.99 17.36 -28.63
C TRP A 270 4.30 16.36 -29.57
N ALA A 271 3.34 15.58 -29.07
CA ALA A 271 2.64 14.59 -29.90
C ALA A 271 1.72 15.24 -30.94
N SER A 272 1.26 16.48 -30.71
CA SER A 272 0.43 17.25 -31.63
C SER A 272 1.18 17.66 -32.90
N ASN A 273 2.51 17.74 -32.85
CA ASN A 273 3.35 18.00 -34.02
C ASN A 273 3.78 16.70 -34.71
N THR A 274 2.99 16.24 -35.68
CA THR A 274 3.22 14.97 -36.40
C THR A 274 4.55 14.90 -37.14
N ALA A 275 5.12 16.03 -37.55
CA ALA A 275 6.44 16.09 -38.18
C ALA A 275 7.58 15.82 -37.18
N GLN A 276 7.38 16.14 -35.90
CA GLN A 276 8.34 15.95 -34.83
C GLN A 276 8.15 14.61 -34.12
N SER A 277 6.90 14.24 -33.81
CA SER A 277 6.57 13.04 -33.05
C SER A 277 6.66 11.76 -33.88
N GLY A 278 6.44 11.87 -35.20
CA GLY A 278 6.35 10.73 -36.11
C GLY A 278 4.99 10.02 -36.05
N PHE A 279 4.01 10.54 -35.29
CA PHE A 279 2.64 10.03 -35.33
C PHE A 279 1.92 10.43 -36.62
N LEU A 280 1.11 9.53 -37.16
CA LEU A 280 0.38 9.79 -38.41
C LEU A 280 -0.73 10.83 -38.26
N LYS A 281 -1.29 10.97 -37.06
CA LYS A 281 -2.33 11.95 -36.72
C LYS A 281 -2.07 12.46 -35.30
N PRO A 282 -2.43 13.72 -35.00
CA PRO A 282 -2.32 14.24 -33.64
C PRO A 282 -3.31 13.52 -32.71
N PRO A 283 -3.02 13.43 -31.39
CA PRO A 283 -3.97 12.97 -30.40
C PRO A 283 -5.13 13.95 -30.23
N ASN A 284 -6.30 13.45 -29.85
CA ASN A 284 -7.50 14.27 -29.63
C ASN A 284 -7.34 15.14 -28.39
N PHE A 285 -6.68 14.61 -27.37
CA PHE A 285 -6.31 15.30 -26.15
C PHE A 285 -4.84 15.74 -26.20
N GLY A 286 -4.47 16.47 -27.26
CA GLY A 286 -3.14 17.08 -27.35
C GLY A 286 -2.92 18.14 -26.26
N GLY A 287 -1.67 18.27 -25.81
CA GLY A 287 -1.26 19.26 -24.81
C GLY A 287 -0.91 20.65 -25.38
N PRO A 288 -0.30 21.53 -24.56
CA PRO A 288 0.18 21.26 -23.21
C PRO A 288 -0.87 21.59 -22.13
N GLN A 289 -0.92 20.80 -21.05
CA GLN A 289 -1.64 21.11 -19.82
C GLN A 289 -0.83 20.73 -18.59
N THR A 290 -1.15 21.35 -17.46
CA THR A 290 -0.67 20.90 -16.15
C THR A 290 -1.23 19.53 -15.81
N GLU A 291 -0.35 18.61 -15.40
CA GLU A 291 -0.69 17.24 -15.00
C GLU A 291 -0.41 17.00 -13.51
N TYR A 292 -1.02 15.93 -12.97
CA TYR A 292 -0.77 15.47 -11.61
C TYR A 292 0.48 14.60 -11.52
N ILE A 293 1.53 15.11 -10.89
CA ILE A 293 2.80 14.36 -10.76
C ILE A 293 2.72 13.31 -9.66
N ASP A 294 1.88 13.53 -8.65
CA ASP A 294 1.60 12.61 -7.54
C ASP A 294 0.68 11.46 -7.94
N TYR A 295 0.34 11.32 -9.24
CA TYR A 295 -0.34 10.16 -9.82
C TYR A 295 0.66 9.18 -10.43
N ALA A 296 1.88 9.63 -10.77
CA ALA A 296 2.86 8.83 -11.45
C ALA A 296 3.48 7.76 -10.53
N ALA A 297 3.51 6.51 -11.00
CA ALA A 297 4.09 5.38 -10.26
C ALA A 297 5.19 4.67 -11.08
N PRO A 298 6.41 5.25 -11.17
CA PRO A 298 7.49 4.72 -12.02
C PRO A 298 7.88 3.28 -11.69
N SER A 299 7.83 2.89 -10.41
CA SER A 299 8.03 1.50 -9.98
C SER A 299 7.01 0.52 -10.59
N TYR A 300 5.78 0.96 -10.81
CA TYR A 300 4.72 0.11 -11.37
C TYR A 300 4.91 0.02 -12.88
N TYR A 301 5.27 1.13 -13.53
CA TYR A 301 5.61 1.15 -14.96
C TYR A 301 6.78 0.21 -15.28
N HIS A 302 7.78 0.14 -14.40
CA HIS A 302 8.89 -0.81 -14.51
C HIS A 302 8.40 -2.26 -14.51
N GLU A 303 7.53 -2.61 -13.55
CA GLU A 303 6.96 -3.95 -13.42
C GLU A 303 6.02 -4.30 -14.58
N PHE A 304 5.26 -3.33 -15.10
CA PHE A 304 4.43 -3.49 -16.30
C PHE A 304 5.26 -3.79 -17.54
N ALA A 305 6.30 -2.99 -17.80
CA ALA A 305 7.24 -3.26 -18.88
C ALA A 305 7.93 -4.62 -18.71
N GLY A 306 8.26 -5.00 -17.46
CA GLY A 306 8.85 -6.27 -17.10
C GLY A 306 7.94 -7.47 -17.42
N LEU A 307 6.64 -7.39 -17.09
CA LEU A 307 5.66 -8.41 -17.48
C LEU A 307 5.61 -8.56 -19.00
N LEU A 308 5.36 -7.47 -19.72
CA LEU A 308 5.19 -7.49 -21.18
C LEU A 308 6.43 -8.01 -21.90
N SER A 309 7.62 -7.67 -21.40
CA SER A 309 8.91 -8.14 -21.93
C SER A 309 9.10 -9.64 -21.75
N LYS A 310 8.64 -10.21 -20.63
CA LYS A 310 8.66 -11.66 -20.37
C LYS A 310 7.65 -12.42 -21.23
N GLU A 311 6.49 -11.82 -21.47
CA GLU A 311 5.40 -12.45 -22.22
C GLU A 311 5.67 -12.50 -23.72
N ASN A 312 5.83 -11.34 -24.36
CA ASN A 312 6.17 -11.27 -25.78
C ASN A 312 6.73 -9.88 -26.16
N PRO A 313 8.06 -9.70 -26.19
CA PRO A 313 8.67 -8.40 -26.39
C PRO A 313 8.43 -7.83 -27.79
N SER A 314 8.20 -8.68 -28.80
CA SER A 314 7.91 -8.23 -30.17
C SER A 314 6.46 -7.77 -30.33
N LEU A 315 5.51 -8.49 -29.71
CA LEU A 315 4.10 -8.13 -29.75
C LEU A 315 3.83 -6.84 -28.97
N TYR A 316 4.45 -6.69 -27.80
CA TYR A 316 4.22 -5.55 -26.90
C TYR A 316 5.30 -4.46 -26.99
N ALA A 317 6.07 -4.43 -28.07
CA ALA A 317 7.19 -3.49 -28.22
C ALA A 317 6.77 -2.03 -28.04
N TRP A 318 5.57 -1.67 -28.51
CA TRP A 318 4.98 -0.35 -28.31
C TRP A 318 4.72 -0.06 -26.83
N ASN A 319 3.94 -0.91 -26.17
CA ASN A 319 3.52 -0.75 -24.77
C ASN A 319 4.74 -0.71 -23.83
N ILE A 320 5.70 -1.62 -24.04
CA ILE A 320 6.97 -1.66 -23.30
C ILE A 320 7.69 -0.31 -23.44
N SER A 321 7.81 0.21 -24.67
CA SER A 321 8.45 1.50 -24.90
C SER A 321 7.70 2.65 -24.22
N GLN A 322 6.37 2.62 -24.14
CA GLN A 322 5.61 3.69 -23.48
C GLN A 322 5.83 3.69 -21.96
N PHE A 323 5.76 2.53 -21.31
CA PHE A 323 6.02 2.43 -19.87
C PHE A 323 7.45 2.85 -19.51
N GLN A 324 8.45 2.42 -20.29
CA GLN A 324 9.85 2.82 -20.07
C GLN A 324 10.06 4.33 -20.26
N ARG A 325 9.36 4.96 -21.22
CA ARG A 325 9.39 6.42 -21.41
C ARG A 325 8.76 7.12 -20.20
N CYS A 326 7.64 6.59 -19.72
CA CYS A 326 6.91 7.14 -18.57
C CYS A 326 7.72 7.06 -17.27
N GLU A 327 8.34 5.91 -16.99
CA GLU A 327 9.28 5.71 -15.89
C GLU A 327 10.42 6.74 -15.97
N ALA A 328 11.15 6.78 -17.09
CA ALA A 328 12.29 7.69 -17.26
C ALA A 328 11.90 9.17 -17.16
N SER A 329 10.75 9.57 -17.72
CA SER A 329 10.26 10.94 -17.67
C SER A 329 9.89 11.36 -16.24
N THR A 330 9.32 10.43 -15.46
CA THR A 330 8.94 10.66 -14.07
C THR A 330 10.19 10.79 -13.20
N ASP A 331 11.16 9.89 -13.36
CA ASP A 331 12.43 9.97 -12.63
C ASP A 331 13.15 11.30 -12.94
N TRP A 332 13.14 11.73 -14.21
CA TRP A 332 13.69 13.03 -14.60
C TRP A 332 12.95 14.20 -13.94
N LEU A 333 11.61 14.18 -13.89
CA LEU A 333 10.82 15.20 -13.20
C LEU A 333 11.15 15.23 -11.71
N MET A 334 11.35 14.08 -11.05
CA MET A 334 11.79 14.00 -9.66
C MET A 334 13.18 14.61 -9.46
N GLY A 335 14.11 14.39 -10.40
CA GLY A 335 15.41 15.05 -10.41
C GLY A 335 15.31 16.57 -10.54
N LYS A 336 14.38 17.05 -11.37
CA LYS A 336 14.10 18.49 -11.52
C LYS A 336 13.45 19.09 -10.28
N LEU A 337 12.54 18.37 -9.63
CA LEU A 337 11.94 18.76 -8.36
C LEU A 337 13.02 18.86 -7.28
N PHE A 338 13.87 17.85 -7.13
CA PHE A 338 14.98 17.83 -6.17
C PHE A 338 15.94 19.02 -6.35
N ALA A 339 16.15 19.45 -7.60
CA ALA A 339 17.05 20.54 -7.96
C ALA A 339 16.46 21.95 -7.74
N GLN A 340 15.15 22.09 -7.47
CA GLN A 340 14.50 23.41 -7.27
C GLN A 340 15.14 24.21 -6.14
N SER A 341 15.38 23.56 -5.00
CA SER A 341 16.07 24.14 -3.86
C SER A 341 16.63 23.05 -2.95
N SER A 342 17.47 23.41 -1.98
CA SER A 342 17.93 22.47 -0.95
C SER A 342 16.82 22.04 0.01
N SER A 343 15.75 22.83 0.16
CA SER A 343 14.61 22.56 1.05
C SER A 343 13.47 21.79 0.38
N THR A 344 13.53 21.56 -0.92
CA THR A 344 12.42 20.92 -1.64
C THR A 344 12.24 19.46 -1.19
N ILE A 345 11.02 19.09 -0.82
CA ILE A 345 10.55 17.76 -0.41
C ILE A 345 9.53 17.24 -1.45
N PRO A 346 9.24 15.92 -1.52
CA PRO A 346 8.31 15.34 -2.50
C PRO A 346 6.84 15.59 -2.12
N PHE A 347 6.45 16.86 -2.00
CA PHE A 347 5.09 17.35 -1.74
C PHE A 347 4.66 18.26 -2.89
N ALA A 348 4.47 17.70 -4.07
CA ALA A 348 3.98 18.43 -5.23
C ALA A 348 2.82 17.65 -5.85
N GLY A 349 1.67 18.29 -6.01
CA GLY A 349 0.52 17.66 -6.65
C GLY A 349 0.51 17.88 -8.17
N ARG A 350 1.09 18.99 -8.67
CA ARG A 350 1.04 19.32 -10.09
C ARG A 350 2.38 19.70 -10.70
N VAL A 351 2.51 19.42 -11.99
CA VAL A 351 3.64 19.81 -12.82
C VAL A 351 3.17 20.40 -14.15
N SER A 352 3.88 21.40 -14.65
CA SER A 352 3.73 21.94 -16.00
C SER A 352 5.11 22.09 -16.65
N LEU A 353 5.18 22.01 -17.98
CA LEU A 353 6.40 22.22 -18.74
C LEU A 353 6.26 23.46 -19.64
N SER A 354 7.24 24.35 -19.60
CA SER A 354 7.39 25.41 -20.58
C SER A 354 7.87 24.87 -21.93
N ASN A 355 7.77 25.70 -22.98
CA ASN A 355 8.24 25.36 -24.33
C ASN A 355 9.76 25.06 -24.40
N ASP A 356 10.55 25.56 -23.44
CA ASP A 356 11.98 25.25 -23.29
C ASP A 356 12.24 24.04 -22.38
N THR A 357 11.19 23.27 -22.06
CA THR A 357 11.22 22.04 -21.25
C THR A 357 11.59 22.22 -19.78
N THR A 358 11.38 23.41 -19.23
CA THR A 358 11.60 23.70 -17.81
C THR A 358 10.35 23.36 -16.99
N PRO A 359 10.43 22.46 -15.99
CA PRO A 359 9.27 22.13 -15.17
C PRO A 359 9.01 23.16 -14.07
N SER A 360 7.73 23.43 -13.84
CA SER A 360 7.20 24.19 -12.71
C SER A 360 6.28 23.31 -11.88
N PHE A 361 6.51 23.27 -10.56
CA PHE A 361 5.82 22.40 -9.61
C PHE A 361 4.97 23.20 -8.65
N THR A 362 3.78 22.69 -8.31
CA THR A 362 2.87 23.35 -7.37
C THR A 362 2.19 22.37 -6.44
N ASN A 363 1.94 22.80 -5.21
CA ASN A 363 1.02 22.13 -4.29
C ASN A 363 -0.43 22.24 -4.81
N VAL A 364 -1.24 21.21 -4.57
CA VAL A 364 -2.68 21.22 -4.84
C VAL A 364 -3.43 21.16 -3.52
N MET A 365 -3.28 20.05 -2.81
CA MET A 365 -3.89 19.83 -1.50
C MET A 365 -3.19 18.68 -0.78
N ALA A 366 -3.20 18.72 0.55
CA ALA A 366 -2.45 17.79 1.40
C ALA A 366 -2.70 16.32 1.06
N ALA A 367 -3.98 15.94 0.89
CA ALA A 367 -4.44 14.59 0.58
C ALA A 367 -3.85 14.02 -0.72
N GLU A 368 -3.54 14.91 -1.66
CA GLU A 368 -2.97 14.56 -2.96
C GLU A 368 -1.43 14.57 -2.87
N ASP A 369 -0.86 15.73 -2.53
CA ASP A 369 0.57 16.05 -2.68
C ASP A 369 1.51 15.07 -1.95
N MET A 370 1.11 14.55 -0.78
CA MET A 370 1.98 13.70 0.04
C MET A 370 2.20 12.29 -0.54
N ARG A 371 1.39 11.88 -1.52
CA ARG A 371 1.48 10.57 -2.18
C ARG A 371 2.68 10.48 -3.10
N LEU A 372 3.16 11.63 -3.61
CA LEU A 372 4.30 11.70 -4.51
C LEU A 372 5.53 10.98 -3.93
N ALA A 373 5.77 11.12 -2.63
CA ALA A 373 6.85 10.42 -1.94
C ALA A 373 6.74 8.90 -2.12
N TRP A 374 5.58 8.32 -1.81
CA TRP A 374 5.37 6.90 -1.93
C TRP A 374 5.47 6.40 -3.37
N ARG A 375 4.74 7.04 -4.28
CA ARG A 375 4.59 6.55 -5.65
C ARG A 375 5.92 6.53 -6.42
N THR A 376 6.81 7.50 -6.14
CA THR A 376 8.06 7.65 -6.89
C THR A 376 9.26 7.01 -6.19
N ILE A 377 9.40 7.19 -4.88
CA ILE A 377 10.62 6.79 -4.15
C ILE A 377 10.73 5.26 -4.01
N ILE A 378 9.61 4.54 -4.05
CA ILE A 378 9.61 3.06 -4.12
C ILE A 378 10.40 2.55 -5.33
N ASN A 379 10.48 3.31 -6.43
CA ASN A 379 11.23 2.91 -7.63
C ASN A 379 12.69 2.58 -7.28
N TYR A 380 13.34 3.44 -6.50
CA TYR A 380 14.70 3.16 -6.01
C TYR A 380 14.75 1.95 -5.07
N ILE A 381 13.77 1.77 -4.18
CA ILE A 381 13.76 0.65 -3.23
C ILE A 381 13.71 -0.68 -3.98
N TRP A 382 12.87 -0.79 -5.01
CA TRP A 382 12.68 -2.03 -5.76
C TRP A 382 13.72 -2.24 -6.86
N HIS A 383 14.12 -1.19 -7.57
CA HIS A 383 14.92 -1.32 -8.80
C HIS A 383 16.33 -0.73 -8.69
N GLY A 384 16.60 0.08 -7.65
CA GLY A 384 17.85 0.79 -7.46
C GLY A 384 17.93 2.05 -8.32
N ASN A 385 19.13 2.58 -8.50
CA ASN A 385 19.35 3.77 -9.33
C ASN A 385 19.04 3.50 -10.80
N PRO A 386 18.22 4.33 -11.48
CA PRO A 386 17.93 4.15 -12.90
C PRO A 386 19.20 4.25 -13.74
N THR A 387 19.32 3.40 -14.76
CA THR A 387 20.46 3.40 -15.71
C THR A 387 20.22 4.27 -16.94
N THR A 388 19.03 4.85 -17.04
CA THR A 388 18.57 5.69 -18.14
C THR A 388 18.09 7.04 -17.61
N THR A 389 17.92 8.01 -18.51
CA THR A 389 17.30 9.29 -18.21
C THR A 389 16.39 9.73 -19.35
N TRP A 390 15.68 10.84 -19.17
CA TRP A 390 14.73 11.38 -20.13
C TRP A 390 15.31 12.58 -20.87
N ASN A 391 15.15 12.60 -22.20
CA ASN A 391 15.41 13.78 -23.00
C ASN A 391 14.07 14.47 -23.32
N PRO A 392 13.75 15.61 -22.66
CA PRO A 392 12.45 16.25 -22.80
C PRO A 392 12.27 17.00 -24.13
N SER A 393 13.34 17.24 -24.91
CA SER A 393 13.20 17.87 -26.23
C SER A 393 12.84 16.86 -27.32
N THR A 394 13.36 15.63 -27.18
CA THR A 394 13.11 14.54 -28.14
C THR A 394 12.00 13.60 -27.69
N HIS A 395 11.60 13.67 -26.42
CA HIS A 395 10.67 12.75 -25.77
C HIS A 395 11.10 11.29 -25.88
N ARG A 396 12.41 11.06 -25.77
CA ARG A 396 13.06 9.75 -25.83
C ARG A 396 13.88 9.49 -24.59
N ILE A 397 14.01 8.21 -24.27
CA ILE A 397 14.95 7.74 -23.27
C ILE A 397 16.37 7.95 -23.81
N SER A 398 17.22 8.58 -23.01
CA SER A 398 18.62 8.79 -23.31
C SER A 398 19.47 7.85 -22.47
N ALA A 399 20.38 7.13 -23.14
CA ALA A 399 21.46 6.39 -22.49
C ALA A 399 22.54 7.38 -22.05
N ALA A 400 22.32 8.08 -20.93
CA ALA A 400 23.34 8.94 -20.33
C ALA A 400 23.23 8.88 -18.80
N THR A 401 24.37 8.53 -18.17
CA THR A 401 24.69 8.51 -16.72
C THR A 401 23.58 8.12 -15.77
N THR A 402 23.75 6.97 -15.11
CA THR A 402 23.00 6.58 -13.90
C THR A 402 22.67 7.80 -13.04
N ASN A 403 21.40 7.98 -12.73
CA ASN A 403 20.95 9.08 -11.87
C ASN A 403 20.55 8.54 -10.49
N THR A 404 20.43 9.43 -9.52
CA THR A 404 20.19 9.09 -8.11
C THR A 404 19.01 9.87 -7.53
N PHE A 405 18.11 10.36 -8.38
CA PHE A 405 17.15 11.39 -8.02
C PHE A 405 16.18 10.95 -6.91
N GLU A 406 15.57 9.78 -7.06
CA GLU A 406 14.62 9.21 -6.10
C GLU A 406 15.30 8.89 -4.76
N ARG A 407 16.53 8.36 -4.82
CA ARG A 407 17.34 8.11 -3.64
C ARG A 407 17.65 9.40 -2.90
N ASP A 408 18.13 10.42 -3.61
CA ASP A 408 18.63 11.65 -3.01
C ASP A 408 17.48 12.51 -2.45
N ILE A 409 16.36 12.60 -3.16
CA ILE A 409 15.15 13.25 -2.62
C ILE A 409 14.56 12.45 -1.46
N GLY A 410 14.62 11.12 -1.52
CA GLY A 410 14.23 10.24 -0.41
C GLY A 410 15.08 10.45 0.85
N GLN A 411 16.39 10.52 0.72
CA GLN A 411 17.29 10.84 1.84
C GLN A 411 17.02 12.22 2.43
N ARG A 412 16.78 13.23 1.58
CA ARG A 412 16.40 14.57 2.02
C ARG A 412 15.07 14.53 2.77
N TYR A 413 14.08 13.83 2.24
CA TYR A 413 12.77 13.75 2.87
C TYR A 413 12.82 12.96 4.18
N ALA A 414 13.65 11.94 4.31
CA ALA A 414 13.86 11.24 5.58
C ALA A 414 14.42 12.16 6.67
N LYS A 415 15.35 13.05 6.32
CA LYS A 415 15.86 14.07 7.25
C LYS A 415 14.73 15.01 7.70
N PHE A 416 13.84 15.39 6.79
CA PHE A 416 12.67 16.20 7.11
C PHE A 416 11.71 15.47 8.05
N LEU A 417 11.39 14.21 7.76
CA LEU A 417 10.52 13.35 8.57
C LEU A 417 11.08 13.18 10.00
N TRP A 418 12.39 13.13 10.15
CA TRP A 418 13.02 13.06 11.48
C TRP A 418 12.95 14.37 12.25
N ASP A 419 13.36 15.49 11.64
CA ASP A 419 13.42 16.78 12.33
C ASP A 419 13.35 17.98 11.38
N THR A 420 12.15 18.54 11.28
CA THR A 420 11.84 19.70 10.42
C THR A 420 12.52 21.01 10.87
N ARG A 421 13.12 21.06 12.06
CA ARG A 421 13.81 22.25 12.58
C ARG A 421 15.23 22.40 12.04
N GLN A 422 15.77 21.33 11.47
CA GLN A 422 17.13 21.34 10.94
C GLN A 422 17.20 22.16 9.66
N SER A 423 18.37 22.74 9.38
CA SER A 423 18.65 23.34 8.07
C SER A 423 18.44 22.30 6.96
N PRO A 424 17.75 22.65 5.86
CA PRO A 424 17.43 24.02 5.42
C PRO A 424 16.05 24.56 5.84
N TRP A 425 15.18 23.75 6.44
CA TRP A 425 13.80 24.13 6.72
C TRP A 425 13.67 25.11 7.88
N ASN A 426 14.47 24.90 8.94
CA ASN A 426 14.49 25.77 10.11
C ASN A 426 13.09 26.05 10.70
N ASN A 427 12.17 25.09 10.60
CA ASN A 427 10.83 25.24 11.18
C ASN A 427 10.91 25.37 12.70
N SER A 428 9.91 26.00 13.30
CA SER A 428 9.75 25.98 14.75
C SER A 428 9.27 24.60 15.21
N GLY A 429 9.58 24.23 16.45
CA GLY A 429 8.92 23.08 17.06
C GLY A 429 7.41 23.31 17.23
N VAL A 430 6.66 22.22 17.32
CA VAL A 430 5.19 22.21 17.33
C VAL A 430 4.66 22.45 18.74
N ASP A 431 3.68 23.35 18.85
CA ASP A 431 2.88 23.52 20.07
C ASP A 431 1.81 22.45 20.14
N VAL A 432 1.79 21.68 21.23
CA VAL A 432 0.72 20.71 21.49
C VAL A 432 -0.14 21.27 22.62
N THR A 433 -1.43 21.48 22.34
CA THR A 433 -2.39 22.05 23.31
C THR A 433 -2.45 21.19 24.58
N ASN A 434 -2.52 21.83 25.76
CA ASN A 434 -2.52 21.24 27.11
C ASN A 434 -1.16 20.91 27.73
N VAL A 435 -0.05 21.17 27.04
CA VAL A 435 1.27 21.31 27.67
C VAL A 435 1.58 22.79 27.71
N ALA A 436 1.91 23.33 28.89
CA ALA A 436 2.21 24.75 29.05
C ALA A 436 3.21 25.21 27.96
N SER A 437 3.07 26.45 27.49
CA SER A 437 3.79 27.08 26.36
C SER A 437 5.34 27.14 26.48
N TYR A 438 5.92 26.34 27.37
CA TYR A 438 7.35 26.21 27.66
C TYR A 438 8.03 25.08 26.88
N TYR A 439 7.28 24.10 26.35
CA TYR A 439 7.83 22.97 25.62
C TYR A 439 7.37 22.96 24.17
N LYS A 440 8.33 22.91 23.24
CA LYS A 440 8.11 22.72 21.80
C LYS A 440 8.45 21.28 21.44
N PHE A 441 7.51 20.59 20.81
CA PHE A 441 7.70 19.20 20.38
C PHE A 441 8.29 19.14 18.98
N TRP A 442 8.93 18.04 18.65
CA TRP A 442 9.51 17.78 17.34
C TRP A 442 9.60 16.27 17.12
N GLY A 443 9.82 15.85 15.88
CA GLY A 443 9.95 14.44 15.52
C GLY A 443 8.74 13.88 14.78
N PRO A 444 8.83 12.60 14.38
CA PRO A 444 7.81 11.94 13.55
C PRO A 444 6.39 11.97 14.12
N SER A 445 6.23 12.05 15.44
CA SER A 445 4.93 12.03 16.12
C SER A 445 4.15 13.33 16.08
N VAL A 446 4.80 14.44 15.71
CA VAL A 446 4.16 15.77 15.64
C VAL A 446 4.24 16.37 14.24
N LEU A 447 4.61 15.56 13.24
CA LEU A 447 4.59 15.99 11.84
C LEU A 447 3.17 16.35 11.45
N TRP A 448 3.04 17.54 10.88
CA TRP A 448 1.83 17.94 10.18
C TRP A 448 1.66 17.10 8.91
N THR A 449 0.42 16.93 8.49
CA THR A 449 0.07 16.13 7.31
C THR A 449 0.03 16.95 6.02
N ASN A 450 -0.01 18.28 6.11
CA ASN A 450 0.14 19.18 4.97
C ASN A 450 1.41 20.01 5.09
N TRP A 451 2.17 20.12 3.99
CA TRP A 451 3.37 20.93 3.88
C TRP A 451 3.48 21.53 2.50
N THR A 452 4.13 22.69 2.37
CA THR A 452 4.55 23.18 1.07
C THR A 452 5.63 22.27 0.49
N LEU A 453 5.85 22.33 -0.83
CA LEU A 453 6.95 21.61 -1.49
C LEU A 453 8.34 21.97 -0.95
N ASN A 454 8.49 23.09 -0.23
CA ASN A 454 9.74 23.48 0.43
C ASN A 454 9.77 23.13 1.92
N GLY A 455 8.81 22.34 2.41
CA GLY A 455 8.73 21.93 3.81
C GLY A 455 8.46 23.09 4.78
N THR A 456 7.79 24.15 4.32
CA THR A 456 7.36 25.29 5.15
C THR A 456 5.85 25.28 5.37
N ASP A 457 5.37 26.15 6.26
CA ASP A 457 3.94 26.49 6.44
C ASP A 457 3.04 25.27 6.62
N GLY A 458 3.55 24.23 7.27
CA GLY A 458 2.73 23.06 7.43
C GLY A 458 1.53 23.35 8.32
N ASN A 459 0.49 22.60 8.06
CA ASN A 459 -0.80 22.74 8.69
C ASN A 459 -1.47 21.37 8.58
N PHE A 460 -2.73 21.25 9.01
CA PHE A 460 -3.46 19.98 8.97
C PHE A 460 -2.96 18.99 10.06
N PHE A 461 -3.87 18.14 10.53
CA PHE A 461 -3.80 17.42 11.81
C PHE A 461 -2.65 16.39 11.91
N TRP A 462 -2.45 15.83 13.11
CA TRP A 462 -1.53 14.69 13.32
C TRP A 462 -2.24 13.37 12.98
N LEU A 463 -2.12 12.91 11.74
CA LEU A 463 -2.47 11.54 11.34
C LEU A 463 -1.26 10.84 10.73
N ASN A 464 -1.39 9.52 10.62
CA ASN A 464 -0.39 8.58 10.11
C ASN A 464 -0.15 8.64 8.59
N TRP A 465 -0.76 9.56 7.85
CA TRP A 465 -0.68 9.58 6.38
C TRP A 465 0.74 9.87 5.91
N ILE A 466 1.39 10.88 6.49
CA ILE A 466 2.75 11.28 6.14
C ILE A 466 3.78 10.21 6.54
N GLN A 467 3.51 9.46 7.62
CA GLN A 467 4.33 8.34 8.05
C GLN A 467 4.13 7.14 7.11
N GLY A 468 2.90 6.92 6.65
CA GLY A 468 2.54 5.96 5.62
C GLY A 468 3.26 6.23 4.30
N THR A 469 2.97 7.36 3.67
CA THR A 469 3.50 7.70 2.34
C THR A 469 4.99 8.06 2.35
N GLY A 470 5.51 8.55 3.48
CA GLY A 470 6.93 8.82 3.68
C GLY A 470 7.78 7.61 4.08
N SER A 471 7.17 6.46 4.35
CA SER A 471 7.88 5.24 4.76
C SER A 471 8.98 4.77 3.80
N PRO A 472 8.87 4.92 2.46
CA PRO A 472 9.98 4.59 1.56
C PRO A 472 11.23 5.42 1.85
N SER A 473 11.09 6.71 2.14
CA SER A 473 12.21 7.57 2.50
C SER A 473 12.89 7.14 3.79
N ALA A 474 12.11 6.73 4.80
CA ALA A 474 12.65 6.19 6.03
C ALA A 474 13.45 4.90 5.80
N VAL A 475 12.97 4.01 4.91
CA VAL A 475 13.73 2.83 4.48
C VAL A 475 15.03 3.25 3.79
N ILE A 476 15.00 4.18 2.84
CA ILE A 476 16.21 4.62 2.11
C ILE A 476 17.27 5.22 3.03
N SER A 477 16.88 5.94 4.08
CA SER A 477 17.84 6.57 4.99
C SER A 477 18.63 5.57 5.83
N GLN A 478 18.11 4.34 5.97
CA GLN A 478 18.64 3.31 6.88
C GLN A 478 18.72 3.80 8.34
N ASP A 479 17.90 4.80 8.71
CA ASP A 479 17.72 5.25 10.09
C ASP A 479 16.62 4.42 10.77
N PHE A 480 17.03 3.36 11.47
CA PHE A 480 16.10 2.47 12.16
C PHE A 480 15.34 3.13 13.31
N ASN A 481 15.83 4.25 13.87
CA ASN A 481 15.07 5.01 14.86
C ASN A 481 13.93 5.78 14.19
N LEU A 482 14.20 6.44 13.07
CA LEU A 482 13.15 7.06 12.26
C LEU A 482 12.10 6.03 11.84
N MET A 483 12.53 4.87 11.34
CA MET A 483 11.60 3.79 10.98
C MET A 483 10.74 3.36 12.17
N ALA A 484 11.33 3.17 13.35
CA ALA A 484 10.61 2.73 14.54
C ALA A 484 9.59 3.78 15.01
N GLU A 485 9.96 5.07 15.04
CA GLU A 485 9.04 6.14 15.40
C GLU A 485 7.87 6.26 14.42
N MET A 486 8.14 6.21 13.11
CA MET A 486 7.09 6.24 12.08
C MET A 486 6.18 5.01 12.16
N TYR A 487 6.74 3.82 12.40
CA TYR A 487 5.96 2.59 12.55
C TYR A 487 4.97 2.71 13.71
N ARG A 488 5.42 3.22 14.87
CA ARG A 488 4.54 3.44 16.03
C ARG A 488 3.44 4.46 15.75
N GLN A 489 3.70 5.49 14.94
CA GLN A 489 2.64 6.40 14.52
C GLN A 489 1.59 5.70 13.66
N CYS A 490 2.02 4.88 12.69
CA CYS A 490 1.10 4.07 11.89
C CYS A 490 0.33 3.05 12.74
N GLU A 491 0.94 2.50 13.79
CA GLU A 491 0.29 1.59 14.71
C GLU A 491 -0.78 2.28 15.56
N THR A 492 -0.48 3.45 16.10
CA THR A 492 -1.27 4.08 17.19
C THR A 492 -2.25 5.16 16.75
N ILE A 493 -2.10 5.73 15.56
CA ILE A 493 -2.91 6.86 15.08
C ILE A 493 -3.56 6.48 13.76
N TRP A 494 -4.87 6.71 13.63
CA TRP A 494 -5.63 6.66 12.36
C TRP A 494 -6.95 7.43 12.51
N ASP A 495 -7.62 7.76 11.39
CA ASP A 495 -8.92 8.40 11.41
C ASP A 495 -10.08 7.42 11.20
N SER A 496 -11.13 7.61 12.01
CA SER A 496 -12.36 6.83 11.92
C SER A 496 -13.55 7.72 11.57
N GLN A 497 -14.42 7.19 10.71
CA GLN A 497 -15.75 7.73 10.44
C GLN A 497 -16.73 7.26 11.51
N GLU A 498 -16.65 6.00 11.91
CA GLU A 498 -17.39 5.45 13.04
C GLU A 498 -16.43 4.72 13.98
N ASN A 499 -16.49 5.04 15.27
CA ASN A 499 -15.51 4.55 16.22
C ASN A 499 -15.61 3.04 16.49
N GLY A 500 -16.75 2.39 16.26
CA GLY A 500 -16.93 0.98 16.63
C GLY A 500 -16.55 0.70 18.10
N ASP A 501 -15.68 -0.29 18.32
CA ASP A 501 -15.05 -0.62 19.60
C ASP A 501 -13.80 0.22 19.93
N GLY A 502 -13.46 1.17 19.06
CA GLY A 502 -12.23 1.97 19.12
C GLY A 502 -11.01 1.28 18.52
N TYR A 503 -11.18 0.09 17.94
CA TYR A 503 -10.10 -0.69 17.33
C TYR A 503 -10.62 -1.53 16.15
N LEU A 504 -10.82 -2.84 16.32
CA LEU A 504 -11.06 -3.79 15.23
C LEU A 504 -12.38 -3.59 14.49
N THR A 505 -13.40 -3.04 15.12
CA THR A 505 -14.71 -2.79 14.49
C THR A 505 -14.90 -1.33 14.11
N SER A 506 -13.84 -0.51 14.18
CA SER A 506 -13.89 0.87 13.72
C SER A 506 -14.11 0.92 12.21
N LEU A 507 -14.97 1.82 11.74
CA LEU A 507 -15.07 2.14 10.32
C LEU A 507 -14.10 3.28 10.02
N PRO A 508 -13.05 3.04 9.23
CA PRO A 508 -12.10 4.09 8.87
C PRO A 508 -12.74 5.15 7.99
N LYS A 509 -12.12 6.33 7.93
CA LYS A 509 -12.58 7.40 7.05
C LYS A 509 -11.96 7.27 5.66
N TYR A 510 -12.80 7.35 4.63
CA TYR A 510 -12.37 7.33 3.22
C TYR A 510 -11.46 6.13 2.93
N PHE A 511 -10.49 6.23 2.02
CA PHE A 511 -9.51 5.16 1.77
C PHE A 511 -8.20 5.31 2.58
N HIS A 512 -8.16 6.18 3.59
CA HIS A 512 -6.92 6.59 4.26
C HIS A 512 -6.15 5.46 4.97
N GLU A 513 -6.83 4.38 5.38
CA GLU A 513 -6.17 3.21 5.97
C GLU A 513 -5.17 2.54 5.03
N TRP A 514 -5.28 2.77 3.73
CA TRP A 514 -4.24 2.34 2.81
C TRP A 514 -2.87 2.93 3.18
N PHE A 515 -2.80 4.23 3.49
CA PHE A 515 -1.53 4.87 3.87
C PHE A 515 -0.97 4.28 5.16
N ARG A 516 -1.84 3.99 6.13
CA ARG A 516 -1.45 3.29 7.37
C ARG A 516 -0.84 1.93 7.06
N LEU A 517 -1.59 1.10 6.33
CA LEU A 517 -1.21 -0.27 6.02
C LEU A 517 0.07 -0.29 5.20
N LEU A 518 0.18 0.58 4.20
CA LEU A 518 1.39 0.80 3.41
C LEU A 518 2.60 1.10 4.31
N GLY A 519 2.48 2.05 5.24
CA GLY A 519 3.57 2.38 6.16
C GLY A 519 4.01 1.19 7.00
N LEU A 520 3.05 0.45 7.57
CA LEU A 520 3.35 -0.75 8.35
C LEU A 520 4.01 -1.82 7.49
N LEU A 521 3.56 -2.04 6.25
CA LEU A 521 4.14 -3.02 5.33
C LEU A 521 5.55 -2.62 4.87
N MET A 522 5.75 -1.36 4.47
CA MET A 522 7.03 -0.84 3.99
C MET A 522 8.11 -0.89 5.07
N LEU A 523 7.81 -0.34 6.26
CA LEU A 523 8.77 -0.25 7.37
C LEU A 523 9.15 -1.62 7.97
N SER A 524 8.35 -2.66 7.72
CA SER A 524 8.58 -4.02 8.20
C SER A 524 9.08 -4.99 7.12
N GLY A 525 9.30 -4.56 5.88
CA GLY A 525 9.81 -5.46 4.83
C GLY A 525 8.76 -6.41 4.25
N ASN A 526 7.51 -5.95 4.13
CA ASN A 526 6.38 -6.73 3.65
C ASN A 526 5.78 -6.24 2.32
N TYR A 527 6.32 -5.19 1.68
CA TYR A 527 5.81 -4.64 0.42
C TYR A 527 6.87 -4.65 -0.69
N HIS A 528 6.93 -5.74 -1.44
CA HIS A 528 7.99 -6.01 -2.43
C HIS A 528 7.47 -5.94 -3.86
N ALA A 529 8.38 -5.73 -4.81
CA ALA A 529 8.08 -5.80 -6.24
C ALA A 529 7.50 -7.18 -6.61
N PRO A 530 6.41 -7.22 -7.41
CA PRO A 530 5.76 -8.47 -7.75
C PRO A 530 6.67 -9.39 -8.57
N SER A 531 7.64 -8.86 -9.34
CA SER A 531 8.67 -9.67 -10.01
C SER A 531 9.49 -10.59 -9.10
N LEU A 532 9.48 -10.38 -7.78
CA LEU A 532 10.13 -11.22 -6.78
C LEU A 532 9.24 -12.35 -6.24
N PHE A 533 7.96 -12.39 -6.60
CA PHE A 533 6.99 -13.36 -6.09
C PHE A 533 7.32 -14.74 -6.66
N THR A 534 8.02 -15.54 -5.85
CA THR A 534 8.48 -16.88 -6.23
C THR A 534 8.09 -17.88 -5.15
N PRO A 535 7.62 -19.10 -5.51
CA PRO A 535 7.18 -20.07 -4.50
C PRO A 535 8.36 -20.55 -3.68
N ALA A 536 8.30 -20.37 -2.37
CA ALA A 536 9.34 -20.82 -1.44
C ALA A 536 8.74 -21.19 -0.08
N ALA A 537 9.49 -21.96 0.70
CA ALA A 537 9.22 -22.06 2.12
C ALA A 537 9.46 -20.68 2.78
N ASN A 538 8.57 -20.27 3.68
CA ASN A 538 8.65 -18.99 4.39
C ASN A 538 8.58 -19.28 5.88
N MET A 539 9.73 -19.62 6.47
CA MET A 539 9.81 -19.98 7.87
C MET A 539 9.91 -18.74 8.75
N LYS A 540 9.10 -18.72 9.80
CA LYS A 540 9.12 -17.70 10.83
C LYS A 540 9.18 -18.32 12.22
N VAL A 541 9.86 -17.65 13.15
CA VAL A 541 10.01 -18.06 14.55
C VAL A 541 9.62 -16.90 15.44
N TYR A 542 8.70 -17.08 16.37
CA TYR A 542 8.28 -16.06 17.33
C TYR A 542 8.69 -16.53 18.70
N MET A 543 9.06 -15.58 19.54
CA MET A 543 9.43 -15.88 20.91
C MET A 543 8.40 -15.27 21.85
N ALA A 544 8.39 -15.74 23.08
CA ALA A 544 7.64 -15.15 24.18
C ALA A 544 8.34 -15.52 25.49
N ILE A 545 8.36 -14.60 26.44
CA ILE A 545 9.01 -14.79 27.74
C ILE A 545 7.98 -14.74 28.87
N ASN A 546 8.12 -15.61 29.87
CA ASN A 546 7.21 -15.61 31.02
C ASN A 546 7.53 -14.54 32.08
N LYS A 547 8.72 -13.90 32.00
CA LYS A 547 9.20 -12.89 32.95
C LYS A 547 10.00 -11.82 32.20
N THR A 548 9.52 -10.58 32.19
CA THR A 548 10.21 -9.41 31.59
C THR A 548 11.19 -8.72 32.55
N PHE A 549 11.22 -9.15 33.82
CA PHE A 549 12.20 -8.75 34.82
C PHE A 549 12.59 -9.94 35.71
N GLY A 550 13.85 -10.02 36.14
CA GLY A 550 14.32 -11.11 36.98
C GLY A 550 15.61 -10.78 37.72
N TYR A 551 15.87 -11.52 38.79
CA TYR A 551 17.06 -11.41 39.65
C TYR A 551 17.99 -12.62 39.48
N ASN A 552 19.20 -12.53 40.03
CA ASN A 552 20.10 -13.68 40.12
C ASN A 552 19.38 -14.88 40.76
N GLY A 553 19.42 -16.01 40.08
CA GLY A 553 18.81 -17.26 40.51
C GLY A 553 17.40 -17.51 39.98
N ASP A 554 16.74 -16.52 39.38
CA ASP A 554 15.40 -16.68 38.81
C ASP A 554 15.40 -17.68 37.65
N SER A 555 14.34 -18.49 37.57
CA SER A 555 14.06 -19.29 36.38
C SER A 555 13.21 -18.51 35.38
N VAL A 556 13.62 -18.54 34.12
CA VAL A 556 13.01 -17.90 32.97
C VAL A 556 12.65 -18.98 31.95
N THR A 557 11.46 -18.87 31.36
CA THR A 557 10.99 -19.75 30.30
C THR A 557 10.79 -18.94 29.03
N TYR A 558 11.51 -19.31 27.99
CA TYR A 558 11.25 -18.87 26.62
C TYR A 558 10.36 -19.89 25.93
N THR A 559 9.28 -19.41 25.34
CA THR A 559 8.44 -20.16 24.40
C THR A 559 8.83 -19.72 23.00
N ILE A 560 9.14 -20.68 22.13
CA ILE A 560 9.60 -20.43 20.76
C ILE A 560 8.61 -21.11 19.83
N ASP A 561 7.73 -20.32 19.23
CA ASP A 561 6.77 -20.76 18.23
C ASP A 561 7.40 -20.66 16.84
N TYR A 562 7.07 -21.57 15.94
CA TYR A 562 7.51 -21.49 14.55
C TYR A 562 6.43 -21.89 13.58
N ARG A 563 6.52 -21.34 12.37
CA ARG A 563 5.52 -21.52 11.33
C ARG A 563 6.12 -21.40 9.93
N ASN A 564 5.59 -22.20 9.00
CA ASN A 564 5.75 -21.97 7.57
C ASN A 564 4.52 -21.20 7.05
N TYR A 565 4.74 -20.00 6.52
CA TYR A 565 3.69 -19.23 5.84
C TYR A 565 3.58 -19.58 4.34
N GLY A 566 4.64 -20.14 3.77
CA GLY A 566 4.75 -20.50 2.35
C GLY A 566 3.82 -21.65 1.96
N SER A 567 3.44 -21.72 0.69
CA SER A 567 2.70 -22.85 0.12
C SER A 567 3.58 -24.08 -0.15
N VAL A 568 4.90 -23.93 -0.07
CA VAL A 568 5.90 -24.98 -0.25
C VAL A 568 6.32 -25.55 1.12
N ASP A 569 6.46 -26.87 1.23
CA ASP A 569 6.93 -27.53 2.45
C ASP A 569 8.40 -27.17 2.71
N ALA A 570 8.71 -26.74 3.94
CA ALA A 570 10.07 -26.41 4.36
C ALA A 570 10.82 -27.69 4.71
N GLN A 571 12.03 -27.83 4.18
CA GLN A 571 12.87 -29.01 4.38
C GLN A 571 14.07 -28.69 5.27
N ASN A 572 14.51 -29.69 6.02
CA ASN A 572 15.68 -29.61 6.91
C ASN A 572 15.62 -28.39 7.84
N VAL A 573 14.46 -28.17 8.46
CA VAL A 573 14.23 -27.03 9.35
C VAL A 573 15.04 -27.20 10.62
N VAL A 574 15.78 -26.15 10.98
CA VAL A 574 16.59 -26.09 12.21
C VAL A 574 16.29 -24.79 12.94
N ILE A 575 16.11 -24.87 14.26
CA ILE A 575 16.05 -23.70 15.15
C ILE A 575 17.31 -23.67 16.01
N VAL A 576 17.93 -22.50 16.13
CA VAL A 576 19.06 -22.24 17.02
C VAL A 576 18.73 -21.04 17.90
N ASP A 577 18.78 -21.23 19.21
CA ASP A 577 18.72 -20.15 20.20
C ASP A 577 20.11 -19.96 20.82
N THR A 578 20.59 -18.71 20.86
CA THR A 578 21.90 -18.36 21.43
C THR A 578 21.69 -17.66 22.77
N LEU A 579 22.01 -18.37 23.85
CA LEU A 579 21.88 -17.87 25.20
C LEU A 579 22.99 -16.88 25.53
N HIS A 580 22.64 -15.80 26.21
CA HIS A 580 23.62 -14.93 26.83
C HIS A 580 24.47 -15.69 27.86
N ALA A 581 25.75 -15.34 28.03
CA ALA A 581 26.68 -16.01 28.93
C ALA A 581 26.21 -16.05 30.40
N ASP A 582 25.40 -15.07 30.80
CA ASP A 582 24.83 -15.00 32.15
C ASP A 582 23.66 -15.97 32.37
N PHE A 583 23.11 -16.57 31.31
CA PHE A 583 22.08 -17.60 31.43
C PHE A 583 22.69 -18.98 31.59
N ILE A 584 22.18 -19.72 32.56
CA ILE A 584 22.51 -21.12 32.79
C ILE A 584 21.39 -21.96 32.17
N TYR A 585 21.72 -22.79 31.18
CA TYR A 585 20.79 -23.75 30.59
C TYR A 585 20.30 -24.75 31.65
N LEU A 586 18.98 -24.96 31.74
CA LEU A 586 18.38 -25.99 32.59
C LEU A 586 17.88 -27.18 31.76
N SER A 587 16.99 -26.90 30.80
CA SER A 587 16.40 -27.92 29.93
C SER A 587 15.70 -27.28 28.73
N SER A 588 15.28 -28.10 27.78
CA SER A 588 14.45 -27.71 26.64
C SER A 588 13.47 -28.83 26.28
N THR A 589 12.36 -28.47 25.64
CA THR A 589 11.44 -29.45 25.03
C THR A 589 11.83 -29.77 23.58
N GLY A 590 11.13 -30.71 22.95
CA GLY A 590 11.28 -30.94 21.50
C GLY A 590 12.64 -31.50 21.06
N GLY A 591 13.40 -32.10 21.97
CA GLY A 591 14.70 -32.69 21.66
C GLY A 591 15.83 -31.68 21.41
N GLY A 592 15.70 -30.45 21.94
CA GLY A 592 16.75 -29.43 21.82
C GLY A 592 18.06 -29.88 22.47
N VAL A 593 19.18 -29.72 21.77
CA VAL A 593 20.51 -30.12 22.23
C VAL A 593 21.30 -28.87 22.61
N TYR A 594 21.72 -28.79 23.88
CA TYR A 594 22.56 -27.70 24.38
C TYR A 594 24.05 -27.97 24.13
N ASN A 595 24.75 -26.99 23.58
CA ASN A 595 26.19 -26.97 23.42
C ASN A 595 26.78 -25.89 24.33
N SER A 596 27.53 -26.30 25.35
CA SER A 596 28.13 -25.39 26.34
C SER A 596 29.32 -24.59 25.81
N ALA A 597 29.96 -25.00 24.72
CA ALA A 597 31.08 -24.25 24.13
C ALA A 597 30.57 -23.00 23.41
N ASP A 598 29.47 -23.12 22.68
CA ASP A 598 28.88 -22.03 21.89
C ASP A 598 27.72 -21.32 22.61
N HIS A 599 27.30 -21.82 23.78
CA HIS A 599 26.13 -21.37 24.51
C HIS A 599 24.84 -21.37 23.65
N THR A 600 24.66 -22.42 22.86
CA THR A 600 23.52 -22.55 21.94
C THR A 600 22.64 -23.76 22.25
N VAL A 601 21.35 -23.64 21.96
CA VAL A 601 20.40 -24.75 21.96
C VAL A 601 19.91 -24.95 20.53
N THR A 602 20.07 -26.16 19.99
CA THR A 602 19.70 -26.49 18.61
C THR A 602 18.57 -27.51 18.57
N TRP A 603 17.53 -27.24 17.78
CA TRP A 603 16.44 -28.17 17.47
C TRP A 603 16.44 -28.54 15.99
N ASN A 604 16.56 -29.84 15.69
CA ASN A 604 16.40 -30.36 14.33
C ASN A 604 14.91 -30.72 14.12
N ILE A 605 14.16 -29.79 13.53
CA ILE A 605 12.70 -29.90 13.36
C ILE A 605 12.34 -30.84 12.18
N GLY A 606 13.17 -30.90 11.14
CA GLY A 606 12.91 -31.73 9.97
C GLY A 606 11.99 -31.03 8.96
N THR A 607 10.95 -31.70 8.47
CA THR A 607 10.02 -31.11 7.50
C THR A 607 8.89 -30.35 8.19
N VAL A 608 8.63 -29.11 7.77
CA VAL A 608 7.47 -28.32 8.21
C VAL A 608 6.58 -28.04 7.00
N THR A 609 5.37 -28.58 7.02
CA THR A 609 4.41 -28.44 5.92
C THR A 609 4.06 -26.98 5.63
N GLY A 610 3.89 -26.65 4.35
CA GLY A 610 3.40 -25.34 3.91
C GLY A 610 1.88 -25.20 4.06
N PHE A 611 1.39 -23.96 3.96
CA PHE A 611 -0.04 -23.65 4.00
C PHE A 611 -0.70 -23.92 2.63
N LYS A 612 -1.73 -24.77 2.62
CA LYS A 612 -2.48 -25.14 1.41
C LYS A 612 -3.98 -25.16 1.71
N THR A 613 -4.76 -24.29 1.06
CA THR A 613 -6.22 -24.18 1.18
C THR A 613 -6.94 -25.46 0.74
N THR A 614 -6.45 -26.13 -0.30
CA THR A 614 -7.08 -27.33 -0.87
C THR A 614 -6.85 -28.59 -0.05
N THR A 615 -5.80 -28.66 0.75
CA THR A 615 -5.51 -29.83 1.59
C THR A 615 -6.11 -29.73 2.99
N GLY A 616 -6.77 -28.61 3.33
CA GLY A 616 -7.37 -28.39 4.65
C GLY A 616 -6.35 -28.33 5.79
N ILE A 617 -5.06 -28.17 5.47
CA ILE A 617 -4.00 -28.12 6.49
C ILE A 617 -4.11 -26.77 7.19
N SER A 618 -4.48 -26.81 8.48
CA SER A 618 -4.46 -25.63 9.33
C SER A 618 -3.05 -25.03 9.36
N PRO A 619 -2.91 -23.69 9.46
CA PRO A 619 -1.67 -23.01 9.81
C PRO A 619 -0.67 -23.87 10.59
N THR A 620 0.41 -24.36 9.97
CA THR A 620 1.39 -25.18 10.70
C THR A 620 2.06 -24.32 11.76
N LYS A 621 1.74 -24.57 13.02
CA LYS A 621 2.37 -23.96 14.18
C LYS A 621 3.02 -25.08 14.98
N GLY A 622 4.33 -24.99 15.18
CA GLY A 622 5.04 -25.82 16.14
C GLY A 622 5.57 -24.95 17.27
N GLN A 623 5.91 -25.59 18.39
CA GLN A 623 6.41 -24.91 19.56
C GLN A 623 7.52 -25.73 20.22
N VAL A 624 8.57 -25.05 20.65
CA VAL A 624 9.56 -25.58 21.59
C VAL A 624 9.69 -24.61 22.77
N LYS A 625 10.20 -25.10 23.89
CA LYS A 625 10.44 -24.30 25.09
C LYS A 625 11.87 -24.46 25.56
N LEU A 626 12.39 -23.38 26.11
CA LEU A 626 13.73 -23.28 26.66
C LEU A 626 13.63 -22.76 28.10
N TYR A 627 14.16 -23.54 29.04
CA TYR A 627 14.19 -23.22 30.45
C TYR A 627 15.62 -22.84 30.84
N VAL A 628 15.78 -21.62 31.32
CA VAL A 628 17.08 -21.11 31.77
C VAL A 628 16.98 -20.54 33.18
N LYS A 629 18.11 -20.48 33.86
CA LYS A 629 18.27 -19.79 35.12
C LYS A 629 19.14 -18.55 34.90
N MET A 630 18.71 -17.41 35.41
CA MET A 630 19.55 -16.22 35.48
C MET A 630 20.71 -16.51 36.43
N GLY A 631 21.93 -16.49 35.91
CA GLY A 631 23.16 -16.54 36.71
C GLY A 631 23.43 -15.20 37.38
N ILE A 632 24.69 -14.79 37.43
CA ILE A 632 25.08 -13.47 37.94
C ILE A 632 24.88 -12.47 36.81
N PRO A 633 23.88 -11.57 36.88
CA PRO A 633 23.60 -10.66 35.79
C PRO A 633 24.73 -9.63 35.66
N THR A 634 25.29 -9.50 34.45
CA THR A 634 26.29 -8.49 34.09
C THR A 634 25.69 -7.33 33.28
N GLN A 635 24.45 -7.50 32.80
CA GLN A 635 23.70 -6.50 32.04
C GLN A 635 22.35 -6.17 32.69
N THR A 636 21.81 -5.00 32.36
CA THR A 636 20.47 -4.54 32.77
C THR A 636 19.37 -4.94 31.79
N GLN A 637 19.73 -5.33 30.57
CA GLN A 637 18.80 -5.81 29.54
C GLN A 637 19.41 -7.00 28.81
N TYR A 638 18.64 -8.09 28.65
CA TYR A 638 19.05 -9.26 27.88
C TYR A 638 18.20 -9.37 26.62
N ARG A 639 18.88 -9.70 25.52
CA ARG A 639 18.31 -9.75 24.17
C ARG A 639 18.45 -11.16 23.63
N ASN A 640 17.55 -12.05 24.05
CA ASN A 640 17.60 -13.44 23.57
C ASN A 640 17.09 -13.51 22.12
N LYS A 641 17.69 -14.40 21.32
CA LYS A 641 17.37 -14.53 19.90
C LYS A 641 17.26 -15.99 19.51
N ALA A 642 16.26 -16.28 18.68
CA ALA A 642 16.11 -17.56 18.00
C ALA A 642 16.18 -17.35 16.49
N THR A 643 16.95 -18.19 15.82
CA THR A 643 17.06 -18.22 14.36
C THR A 643 16.49 -19.53 13.85
N ILE A 644 15.60 -19.46 12.88
CA ILE A 644 15.09 -20.62 12.14
C ILE A 644 15.63 -20.60 10.71
N THR A 645 16.08 -21.75 10.22
CA THR A 645 16.57 -21.92 8.84
C THR A 645 15.89 -23.12 8.18
N CYS A 646 15.90 -23.16 6.84
CA CYS A 646 15.46 -24.29 6.03
C CYS A 646 16.31 -24.35 4.75
N SER A 647 16.35 -25.50 4.07
CA SER A 647 17.22 -25.69 2.90
C SER A 647 16.60 -25.22 1.57
N ASN A 648 15.33 -24.86 1.54
CA ASN A 648 14.57 -24.56 0.31
C ASN A 648 13.66 -23.32 0.43
N GLY A 649 14.08 -22.33 1.22
CA GLY A 649 13.32 -21.10 1.40
C GLY A 649 13.98 -20.12 2.34
N THR A 650 13.20 -19.18 2.85
CA THR A 650 13.69 -18.14 3.75
C THR A 650 13.63 -18.61 5.20
N GLY A 651 14.75 -18.49 5.89
CA GLY A 651 14.82 -18.53 7.34
C GLY A 651 14.55 -17.15 7.94
N TRP A 652 14.52 -17.07 9.26
CA TRP A 652 14.31 -15.80 9.95
C TRP A 652 14.91 -15.81 11.35
N THR A 653 15.33 -14.64 11.84
CA THR A 653 15.83 -14.45 13.21
C THR A 653 14.87 -13.52 13.93
N SER A 654 14.25 -14.02 15.00
CA SER A 654 13.46 -13.20 15.90
C SER A 654 14.24 -12.87 17.15
N ASN A 655 13.84 -11.77 17.77
CA ASN A 655 14.22 -11.38 19.11
C ASN A 655 12.96 -11.20 19.96
N GLU A 656 13.10 -11.40 21.27
CA GLU A 656 12.20 -10.79 22.24
C GLU A 656 12.83 -9.48 22.69
N TYR A 657 12.19 -8.38 22.37
CA TYR A 657 12.49 -7.08 22.96
C TYR A 657 11.23 -6.60 23.69
N PRO A 658 11.04 -7.00 24.96
CA PRO A 658 10.04 -6.34 25.80
C PRO A 658 10.35 -4.85 25.94
#